data_AF-A0A522EXP2-F1
#
_entry.id   AF-A0A522EXP2-F1
#
_cell.length_a   1.000
_cell.length_b   1.000
_cell.length_c   1.000
_cell.angle_alpha   90.00
_cell.angle_beta   90.00
_cell.angle_gamma   90.00
#
_symmetry.space_group_name_H-M   'P 1'
#
loop_
_entity.id
_entity.type
_entity.pdbx_description
1 polymer ?
#
loop_
_entity_poly.entity_id
_entity_poly.type
_entity_poly.pdbx_seq_one_letter_code
_entity_poly.pdbx_strand_id
1 'polypeptide(L)'
;MSKSKGKKWSIIILVIIINLNVRGQDFLRNYEGIPVIAFAWASDYFTNYNYSIMKAAGIDVMECTDLEKVVFDSLLSAGIKMMPHQSVEAEDGLGNPTKVNYVVKYTDAAYTVWEAEGDGLDAGYVSLKSDEVWTDVINDNGRTVIATKDNISGQQITTTILIGPGGIFYGAFKPGYSQEVRYTHPDLGQENIRNYTSELKLRAKIIDQNLPVEQEQLNSVICRMFIYLVDDNGNPSAYRAEGTFTVQQLLSEDYIVKEIYYNLRNILPQYYADYTGQRIKNFDDWNRFFAERVVYEVEWTNVPNIQLLIDNITVYDRRGKDLFRDPEHWAKKLIEDQINNTNITGKNGTQFTGVSVEDFKNQILTFLPMNEPLSIDHFEPIRFIDNLINYNSNGKKRLSTLFAGCWNNIFGGYGLAPGYVKVFREFHKRGNFTHSVLNYYPYYAAKPNDSINNFIRRFVLENIIEFRTYDPNLSFSVQTGKWLGPNYEPWITETPTREQFRYLINIALMYGVKNIELMNYFSGDRVGGLDDQYISGPGSTVSQPTPLYYELKEIANNRLHKEYGKILKKINQTEQFFDININQPYNFINRIWFANTTTTIPEKKGLDLGFFNRGNNEQYFMLLKKWWYIVYPQNKTEKILNLMW
;
A
#
# COMPACT_ATOMS: atom_id res chain seq x y z
N MET A 1 -3.29 -58.73 -17.33
CA MET A 1 -3.27 -57.25 -17.47
C MET A 1 -4.64 -56.68 -17.11
N SER A 2 -4.80 -55.97 -15.98
CA SER A 2 -5.91 -55.03 -15.66
C SER A 2 -6.12 -54.90 -14.13
N LYS A 3 -5.11 -54.41 -13.39
CA LYS A 3 -5.28 -53.98 -11.99
C LYS A 3 -4.56 -52.66 -11.61
N SER A 4 -3.84 -52.02 -12.54
CA SER A 4 -3.06 -50.80 -12.24
C SER A 4 -3.74 -49.47 -12.63
N LYS A 5 -4.87 -49.49 -13.35
CA LYS A 5 -5.55 -48.26 -13.77
C LYS A 5 -6.35 -47.60 -12.63
N GLY A 6 -6.97 -48.37 -11.72
CA GLY A 6 -7.75 -47.82 -10.60
C GLY A 6 -6.91 -47.04 -9.57
N LYS A 7 -5.71 -47.55 -9.21
CA LYS A 7 -4.83 -46.89 -8.22
C LYS A 7 -4.27 -45.54 -8.70
N LYS A 8 -4.02 -45.36 -10.00
CA LYS A 8 -3.52 -44.09 -10.55
C LYS A 8 -4.58 -42.99 -10.48
N TRP A 9 -5.84 -43.31 -10.77
CA TRP A 9 -6.94 -42.34 -10.64
C TRP A 9 -7.23 -41.97 -9.18
N SER A 10 -7.16 -42.93 -8.25
CA SER A 10 -7.33 -42.64 -6.82
C SER A 10 -6.21 -41.72 -6.28
N ILE A 11 -4.96 -41.90 -6.70
CA ILE A 11 -3.84 -41.02 -6.29
C ILE A 11 -3.97 -39.63 -6.92
N ILE A 12 -4.36 -39.53 -8.20
CA ILE A 12 -4.57 -38.24 -8.86
C ILE A 12 -5.74 -37.49 -8.23
N ILE A 13 -6.85 -38.17 -7.93
CA ILE A 13 -7.99 -37.58 -7.23
C ILE A 13 -7.60 -37.20 -5.79
N LEU A 14 -6.80 -38.00 -5.09
CA LEU A 14 -6.30 -37.65 -3.75
C LEU A 14 -5.36 -36.44 -3.82
N VAL A 15 -4.46 -36.36 -4.80
CA VAL A 15 -3.55 -35.22 -5.02
C VAL A 15 -4.33 -33.98 -5.46
N ILE A 16 -5.38 -34.11 -6.26
CA ILE A 16 -6.27 -33.00 -6.64
C ILE A 16 -7.11 -32.56 -5.44
N ILE A 17 -7.66 -33.47 -4.64
CA ILE A 17 -8.43 -33.14 -3.43
C ILE A 17 -7.51 -32.54 -2.36
N ILE A 18 -6.28 -33.03 -2.20
CA ILE A 18 -5.27 -32.45 -1.30
C ILE A 18 -4.82 -31.07 -1.83
N ASN A 19 -4.62 -30.88 -3.14
CA ASN A 19 -4.27 -29.56 -3.68
C ASN A 19 -5.46 -28.57 -3.72
N LEU A 20 -6.70 -29.05 -3.86
CA LEU A 20 -7.91 -28.23 -3.84
C LEU A 20 -8.37 -27.90 -2.41
N ASN A 21 -8.04 -28.73 -1.40
CA ASN A 21 -8.42 -28.50 0.00
C ASN A 21 -7.30 -27.96 0.92
N VAL A 22 -6.07 -27.75 0.44
CA VAL A 22 -4.95 -27.34 1.32
C VAL A 22 -4.38 -25.94 1.02
N ARG A 23 -5.00 -25.17 0.13
CA ARG A 23 -4.82 -23.70 0.17
C ARG A 23 -6.16 -23.08 0.52
N GLY A 24 -6.26 -22.59 1.75
CA GLY A 24 -7.42 -21.84 2.15
C GLY A 24 -7.60 -20.62 1.25
N GLN A 25 -8.86 -20.24 1.05
CA GLN A 25 -9.26 -19.24 0.07
C GLN A 25 -9.41 -17.88 0.75
N ASP A 26 -8.76 -16.85 0.19
CA ASP A 26 -8.93 -15.44 0.57
C ASP A 26 -10.41 -15.04 0.44
N PHE A 27 -11.02 -14.61 1.55
CA PHE A 27 -12.44 -14.27 1.61
C PHE A 27 -12.82 -13.18 0.61
N LEU A 28 -12.05 -12.08 0.55
CA LEU A 28 -12.42 -10.93 -0.26
C LEU A 28 -12.35 -11.25 -1.74
N ARG A 29 -11.45 -12.15 -2.15
CA ARG A 29 -11.38 -12.63 -3.54
C ARG A 29 -12.49 -13.59 -3.91
N ASN A 30 -12.83 -14.50 -3.00
CA ASN A 30 -13.72 -15.62 -3.28
C ASN A 30 -15.15 -15.40 -2.80
N TYR A 31 -15.44 -14.22 -2.24
CA TYR A 31 -16.80 -13.82 -1.90
C TYR A 31 -17.71 -13.97 -3.13
N GLU A 32 -18.90 -14.54 -2.94
CA GLU A 32 -19.74 -14.94 -4.07
C GLU A 32 -20.18 -13.74 -4.91
N GLY A 33 -20.41 -12.58 -4.26
CA GLY A 33 -20.74 -11.30 -4.90
C GLY A 33 -19.66 -10.24 -4.73
N ILE A 34 -20.08 -8.98 -4.57
CA ILE A 34 -19.21 -7.85 -4.22
C ILE A 34 -19.43 -7.56 -2.73
N PRO A 35 -18.44 -7.80 -1.85
CA PRO A 35 -18.61 -7.56 -0.42
C PRO A 35 -18.67 -6.05 -0.13
N VAL A 36 -19.45 -5.69 0.89
CA VAL A 36 -19.50 -4.32 1.42
C VAL A 36 -18.74 -4.26 2.74
N ILE A 37 -17.67 -3.46 2.73
CA ILE A 37 -16.82 -3.17 3.88
C ILE A 37 -17.29 -1.85 4.48
N ALA A 38 -17.42 -1.75 5.80
CA ALA A 38 -17.67 -0.49 6.48
C ALA A 38 -16.45 -0.09 7.30
N PHE A 39 -16.07 1.19 7.22
CA PHE A 39 -15.01 1.77 8.05
C PHE A 39 -15.52 3.05 8.73
N ALA A 40 -15.40 3.11 10.06
CA ALA A 40 -16.02 4.16 10.86
C ALA A 40 -15.03 5.15 11.52
N TRP A 41 -13.72 5.05 11.23
CA TRP A 41 -12.60 5.93 11.67
C TRP A 41 -12.46 6.28 13.17
N ALA A 42 -13.44 6.05 14.03
CA ALA A 42 -13.45 6.49 15.43
C ALA A 42 -13.63 5.33 16.41
N SER A 43 -12.60 5.08 17.23
CA SER A 43 -12.50 4.05 18.27
C SER A 43 -13.55 4.19 19.38
N ASP A 44 -13.91 5.42 19.76
CA ASP A 44 -14.75 5.69 20.93
C ASP A 44 -16.24 5.32 20.78
N TYR A 45 -16.69 4.96 19.56
CA TYR A 45 -18.12 4.80 19.27
C TYR A 45 -18.53 3.35 18.93
N PHE A 46 -17.59 2.42 18.81
CA PHE A 46 -17.88 1.05 18.38
C PHE A 46 -18.76 0.27 19.38
N THR A 47 -18.58 0.47 20.68
CA THR A 47 -19.33 -0.29 21.71
C THR A 47 -20.83 -0.03 21.71
N ASN A 48 -21.29 1.05 21.06
CA ASN A 48 -22.69 1.46 21.05
C ASN A 48 -23.40 1.20 19.71
N TYR A 49 -22.69 0.68 18.70
CA TYR A 49 -23.33 0.41 17.41
C TYR A 49 -24.26 -0.80 17.45
N ASN A 50 -25.38 -0.67 16.75
CA ASN A 50 -26.25 -1.81 16.48
C ASN A 50 -25.75 -2.55 15.23
N TYR A 51 -24.83 -3.48 15.45
CA TYR A 51 -24.26 -4.29 14.37
C TYR A 51 -25.28 -5.13 13.61
N SER A 52 -26.42 -5.48 14.23
CA SER A 52 -27.52 -6.15 13.51
C SER A 52 -28.18 -5.23 12.48
N ILE A 53 -28.27 -3.92 12.75
CA ILE A 53 -28.76 -2.93 11.77
C ILE A 53 -27.76 -2.80 10.61
N MET A 54 -26.46 -2.77 10.89
CA MET A 54 -25.41 -2.76 9.86
C MET A 54 -25.47 -4.03 9.00
N LYS A 55 -25.62 -5.21 9.62
CA LYS A 55 -25.77 -6.47 8.89
C LYS A 55 -27.05 -6.47 8.04
N ALA A 56 -28.15 -5.96 8.57
CA ALA A 56 -29.40 -5.81 7.81
C ALA A 56 -29.28 -4.79 6.68
N ALA A 57 -28.39 -3.81 6.80
CA ALA A 57 -27.96 -2.91 5.73
C ALA A 57 -26.99 -3.58 4.75
N GLY A 58 -26.72 -4.88 4.87
CA GLY A 58 -25.84 -5.67 4.01
C GLY A 58 -24.34 -5.37 4.14
N ILE A 59 -23.89 -4.92 5.30
CA ILE A 59 -22.46 -4.91 5.64
C ILE A 59 -21.97 -6.34 5.87
N ASP A 60 -20.87 -6.69 5.21
CA ASP A 60 -20.24 -8.02 5.34
C ASP A 60 -19.02 -7.99 6.23
N VAL A 61 -18.27 -6.90 6.15
CA VAL A 61 -16.99 -6.73 6.81
C VAL A 61 -16.96 -5.38 7.50
N MET A 62 -16.41 -5.35 8.71
CA MET A 62 -16.13 -4.13 9.46
C MET A 62 -14.63 -3.93 9.59
N GLU A 63 -14.12 -2.81 9.10
CA GLU A 63 -12.82 -2.29 9.48
C GLU A 63 -12.95 -1.63 10.86
N CYS A 64 -12.28 -2.22 11.85
CA CYS A 64 -12.47 -1.91 13.27
C CYS A 64 -11.25 -1.21 13.83
N THR A 65 -11.35 0.09 14.11
CA THR A 65 -10.29 0.79 14.85
C THR A 65 -10.24 0.26 16.27
N ASP A 66 -9.05 -0.09 16.75
CA ASP A 66 -8.80 -0.55 18.13
C ASP A 66 -9.71 -1.67 18.61
N LEU A 67 -9.91 -2.67 17.74
CA LEU A 67 -10.78 -3.82 18.01
C LEU A 67 -10.59 -4.36 19.43
N GLU A 68 -11.66 -4.27 20.23
CA GLU A 68 -11.74 -4.81 21.59
C GLU A 68 -12.61 -6.06 21.64
N LYS A 69 -12.51 -6.83 22.74
CA LYS A 69 -13.30 -8.05 22.91
C LYS A 69 -14.81 -7.81 22.78
N VAL A 70 -15.33 -6.77 23.41
CA VAL A 70 -16.78 -6.47 23.38
C VAL A 70 -17.27 -6.17 21.96
N VAL A 71 -16.45 -5.48 21.16
CA VAL A 71 -16.71 -5.19 19.75
C VAL A 71 -16.62 -6.47 18.92
N PHE A 72 -15.59 -7.28 19.17
CA PHE A 72 -15.41 -8.59 18.53
C PHE A 72 -16.63 -9.49 18.73
N ASP A 73 -17.07 -9.67 19.98
CA ASP A 73 -18.21 -10.53 20.33
C ASP A 73 -19.51 -10.02 19.69
N SER A 74 -19.70 -8.71 19.62
CA SER A 74 -20.89 -8.08 19.04
C SER A 74 -20.94 -8.27 17.52
N LEU A 75 -19.81 -8.08 16.83
CA LEU A 75 -19.67 -8.31 15.39
C LEU A 75 -19.80 -9.80 15.04
N LEU A 76 -19.19 -10.69 15.83
CA LEU A 76 -19.34 -12.14 15.72
C LEU A 76 -20.81 -12.54 15.82
N SER A 77 -21.53 -12.03 16.84
CA SER A 77 -22.95 -12.30 17.05
C SER A 77 -23.83 -11.79 15.90
N ALA A 78 -23.45 -10.67 15.28
CA ALA A 78 -24.13 -10.13 14.11
C ALA A 78 -23.76 -10.85 12.80
N GLY A 79 -22.76 -11.73 12.79
CA GLY A 79 -22.27 -12.40 11.58
C GLY A 79 -21.55 -11.46 10.62
N ILE A 80 -20.87 -10.44 11.15
CA ILE A 80 -20.02 -9.51 10.40
C ILE A 80 -18.55 -9.91 10.60
N LYS A 81 -17.82 -10.01 9.49
CA LYS A 81 -16.38 -10.30 9.49
C LYS A 81 -15.56 -9.05 9.82
N MET A 82 -14.29 -9.20 10.18
CA MET A 82 -13.51 -8.10 10.76
C MET A 82 -12.18 -7.89 10.05
N MET A 83 -11.79 -6.62 9.92
CA MET A 83 -10.47 -6.15 9.52
C MET A 83 -9.95 -5.25 10.66
N PRO A 84 -9.09 -5.77 11.57
CA PRO A 84 -8.58 -4.96 12.66
C PRO A 84 -7.69 -3.83 12.12
N HIS A 85 -8.09 -2.60 12.39
CA HIS A 85 -7.31 -1.38 12.20
C HIS A 85 -6.82 -0.89 13.56
N GLN A 86 -5.97 -1.65 14.22
CA GLN A 86 -5.52 -1.26 15.55
C GLN A 86 -4.54 -0.09 15.44
N SER A 87 -4.95 1.06 15.99
CA SER A 87 -4.04 2.14 16.33
C SER A 87 -3.16 1.66 17.49
N VAL A 88 -2.04 2.32 17.69
CA VAL A 88 -1.04 1.88 18.67
C VAL A 88 -1.33 2.46 20.07
N GLU A 89 -2.45 3.18 20.25
CA GLU A 89 -2.72 3.96 21.45
C GLU A 89 -3.83 3.37 22.32
N ALA A 90 -3.39 2.75 23.41
CA ALA A 90 -3.98 3.10 24.69
C ALA A 90 -2.82 3.20 25.67
N GLU A 91 -2.42 4.39 26.10
CA GLU A 91 -1.53 4.51 27.23
C GLU A 91 -2.32 4.11 28.49
N ASP A 92 -1.76 3.27 29.36
CA ASP A 92 -2.20 3.31 30.75
C ASP A 92 -1.92 4.74 31.23
N GLY A 93 -2.69 5.30 32.16
CA GLY A 93 -2.49 6.69 32.62
C GLY A 93 -1.12 7.00 33.27
N LEU A 94 -0.12 6.14 33.05
CA LEU A 94 1.29 6.23 33.42
C LEU A 94 2.23 6.31 32.17
N GLY A 95 1.69 6.36 30.95
CA GLY A 95 2.45 6.48 29.71
C GLY A 95 3.03 5.15 29.17
N ASN A 96 2.54 3.99 29.63
CA ASN A 96 2.91 2.70 29.04
C ASN A 96 1.91 2.32 27.96
N PRO A 97 2.34 1.94 26.75
CA PRO A 97 1.42 1.44 25.73
C PRO A 97 0.76 0.15 26.23
N THR A 98 -0.57 0.04 26.22
CA THR A 98 -1.34 -1.13 26.71
C THR A 98 -1.76 -2.08 25.61
N LYS A 99 -1.66 -1.65 24.34
CA LYS A 99 -1.92 -2.46 23.14
C LYS A 99 -0.83 -2.19 22.10
N VAL A 100 -0.07 -3.22 21.71
CA VAL A 100 0.92 -3.13 20.61
C VAL A 100 0.45 -3.98 19.44
N ASN A 101 0.18 -3.33 18.30
CA ASN A 101 -0.06 -3.99 17.03
C ASN A 101 1.29 -4.32 16.36
N TYR A 102 1.77 -5.55 16.52
CA TYR A 102 3.04 -5.99 15.95
C TYR A 102 3.05 -6.00 14.42
N VAL A 103 1.91 -6.28 13.78
CA VAL A 103 1.79 -6.18 12.31
C VAL A 103 2.12 -4.75 11.87
N VAL A 104 1.41 -3.73 12.39
CA VAL A 104 1.68 -2.32 12.05
C VAL A 104 3.12 -1.94 12.41
N LYS A 105 3.56 -2.23 13.66
CA LYS A 105 4.90 -1.92 14.16
C LYS A 105 6.02 -2.41 13.25
N TYR A 106 5.91 -3.61 12.66
CA TYR A 106 6.96 -4.16 11.80
C TYR A 106 6.76 -3.88 10.32
N THR A 107 5.53 -3.65 9.84
CA THR A 107 5.32 -3.13 8.48
C THR A 107 5.86 -1.71 8.29
N ASP A 108 6.07 -1.01 9.40
CA ASP A 108 6.67 0.32 9.50
C ASP A 108 8.21 0.29 9.72
N ALA A 109 8.80 -0.90 9.81
CA ALA A 109 10.24 -1.07 9.84
C ALA A 109 10.89 -0.55 8.55
N ALA A 110 12.20 -0.30 8.58
CA ALA A 110 12.97 0.08 7.41
C ALA A 110 13.87 -1.09 7.06
N TYR A 111 13.75 -1.59 5.84
CA TYR A 111 14.64 -2.59 5.29
C TYR A 111 14.63 -2.49 3.77
N THR A 112 15.78 -2.29 3.14
CA THR A 112 15.91 -2.28 1.67
C THR A 112 17.30 -2.73 1.26
N VAL A 113 17.39 -3.57 0.23
CA VAL A 113 18.65 -4.03 -0.36
C VAL A 113 18.82 -3.38 -1.71
N TRP A 114 19.88 -2.59 -1.85
CA TRP A 114 20.31 -1.92 -3.07
C TRP A 114 21.39 -2.76 -3.75
N GLU A 115 21.00 -3.57 -4.73
CA GLU A 115 21.92 -4.41 -5.49
C GLU A 115 22.87 -3.53 -6.33
N ALA A 116 24.17 -3.85 -6.33
CA ALA A 116 25.18 -3.02 -6.98
C ALA A 116 25.17 -3.18 -8.50
N GLU A 117 24.93 -4.39 -9.00
CA GLU A 117 24.90 -4.73 -10.43
C GLU A 117 23.71 -4.13 -11.17
N GLY A 118 22.63 -3.86 -10.42
CA GLY A 118 21.36 -3.44 -10.96
C GLY A 118 20.68 -4.50 -11.81
N ASP A 119 19.64 -5.09 -11.26
CA ASP A 119 18.64 -5.85 -11.97
C ASP A 119 17.56 -4.89 -12.47
N GLY A 120 17.45 -4.75 -13.79
CA GLY A 120 16.57 -3.78 -14.45
C GLY A 120 15.23 -3.60 -13.75
N LEU A 121 14.76 -2.33 -13.69
CA LEU A 121 13.61 -1.76 -12.94
C LEU A 121 12.26 -2.54 -12.95
N ASP A 122 12.19 -3.64 -13.70
CA ASP A 122 11.03 -4.51 -13.86
C ASP A 122 11.02 -5.71 -12.90
N ALA A 123 12.13 -6.03 -12.22
CA ALA A 123 12.22 -7.19 -11.32
C ALA A 123 11.76 -6.93 -9.86
N GLY A 124 11.41 -5.69 -9.52
CA GLY A 124 10.96 -5.33 -8.16
C GLY A 124 12.11 -5.12 -7.15
N TYR A 125 13.36 -5.08 -7.62
CA TYR A 125 14.54 -4.75 -6.80
C TYR A 125 14.94 -3.30 -6.97
N VAL A 126 15.60 -2.74 -5.94
CA VAL A 126 16.21 -1.41 -6.07
C VAL A 126 17.68 -1.59 -6.42
N SER A 127 18.17 -0.76 -7.31
CA SER A 127 19.53 -0.86 -7.82
C SER A 127 20.30 0.43 -7.62
N LEU A 128 21.60 0.30 -7.42
CA LEU A 128 22.54 1.39 -7.62
C LEU A 128 22.87 1.53 -9.10
N LYS A 129 23.35 2.70 -9.51
CA LYS A 129 23.93 2.90 -10.83
C LYS A 129 25.44 2.75 -10.73
N SER A 130 26.00 1.84 -11.51
CA SER A 130 27.45 1.68 -11.66
C SER A 130 28.04 2.58 -12.74
N ASP A 131 29.32 2.92 -12.57
CA ASP A 131 30.11 3.56 -13.60
C ASP A 131 30.74 2.52 -14.53
N GLU A 132 30.12 2.30 -15.69
CA GLU A 132 30.61 1.36 -16.70
C GLU A 132 32.00 1.71 -17.25
N VAL A 133 32.51 2.94 -17.04
CA VAL A 133 33.89 3.29 -17.41
C VAL A 133 34.87 2.53 -16.52
N TRP A 134 34.60 2.48 -15.21
CA TRP A 134 35.53 1.99 -14.19
C TRP A 134 35.15 0.62 -13.61
N THR A 135 33.99 0.09 -13.97
CA THR A 135 33.47 -1.14 -13.40
C THR A 135 32.89 -2.08 -14.45
N ASP A 136 32.86 -3.37 -14.11
CA ASP A 136 32.20 -4.44 -14.86
C ASP A 136 31.27 -5.24 -13.92
N VAL A 137 30.16 -5.74 -14.46
CA VAL A 137 29.34 -6.75 -13.78
C VAL A 137 29.98 -8.12 -14.01
N ILE A 138 30.35 -8.80 -12.93
CA ILE A 138 30.98 -10.14 -13.00
C ILE A 138 30.23 -11.15 -12.13
N ASN A 139 30.45 -12.43 -12.42
CA ASN A 139 30.08 -13.51 -11.51
C ASN A 139 31.29 -13.89 -10.65
N ASP A 140 31.20 -13.66 -9.34
CA ASP A 140 32.20 -14.04 -8.36
C ASP A 140 31.65 -15.16 -7.47
N ASN A 141 32.11 -16.39 -7.70
CA ASN A 141 31.70 -17.58 -6.94
C ASN A 141 30.17 -17.77 -6.86
N GLY A 142 29.45 -17.54 -7.96
CA GLY A 142 28.00 -17.68 -8.03
C GLY A 142 27.20 -16.45 -7.58
N ARG A 143 27.86 -15.35 -7.19
CA ARG A 143 27.22 -14.06 -6.92
C ARG A 143 27.46 -13.10 -8.07
N THR A 144 26.43 -12.38 -8.50
CA THR A 144 26.58 -11.28 -9.46
C THR A 144 26.99 -10.04 -8.68
N VAL A 145 28.08 -9.39 -9.06
CA VAL A 145 28.62 -8.23 -8.34
C VAL A 145 29.19 -7.20 -9.30
N ILE A 146 29.41 -5.99 -8.79
CA ILE A 146 30.22 -4.97 -9.47
C ILE A 146 31.67 -5.12 -9.07
N ALA A 147 32.57 -5.22 -10.06
CA ALA A 147 34.00 -5.25 -9.87
C ALA A 147 34.66 -4.07 -10.56
N THR A 148 35.67 -3.47 -9.91
CA THR A 148 36.48 -2.42 -10.55
C THR A 148 37.35 -3.01 -11.65
N LYS A 149 37.49 -2.31 -12.78
CA LYS A 149 38.30 -2.76 -13.90
C LYS A 149 39.77 -2.85 -13.56
N ASP A 150 40.43 -3.81 -14.19
CA ASP A 150 41.86 -4.01 -14.04
C ASP A 150 42.63 -2.84 -14.67
N ASN A 151 43.46 -2.19 -13.87
CA ASN A 151 44.65 -1.48 -14.30
C ASN A 151 44.43 -0.23 -15.19
N ILE A 152 43.82 0.81 -14.62
CA ILE A 152 43.99 2.17 -15.15
C ILE A 152 45.43 2.58 -14.86
N SER A 153 46.24 2.69 -15.90
CA SER A 153 47.70 2.89 -15.86
C SER A 153 48.18 3.86 -14.75
N GLY A 154 48.83 3.32 -13.71
CA GLY A 154 49.81 3.98 -12.83
C GLY A 154 49.40 5.26 -12.08
N GLN A 155 48.18 5.76 -12.27
CA GLN A 155 47.67 6.95 -11.60
C GLN A 155 46.76 6.56 -10.44
N GLN A 156 47.02 7.18 -9.28
CA GLN A 156 46.10 7.16 -8.16
C GLN A 156 44.88 7.99 -8.54
N ILE A 157 43.84 7.31 -9.03
CA ILE A 157 42.56 7.90 -9.38
C ILE A 157 41.61 7.60 -8.22
N THR A 158 40.89 8.61 -7.76
CA THR A 158 39.73 8.45 -6.87
C THR A 158 38.50 8.90 -7.65
N THR A 159 37.49 8.05 -7.74
CA THR A 159 36.28 8.31 -8.52
C THR A 159 35.08 7.63 -7.91
N THR A 160 33.89 8.20 -8.11
CA THR A 160 32.62 7.56 -7.78
C THR A 160 32.37 6.41 -8.75
N ILE A 161 32.11 5.21 -8.23
CA ILE A 161 31.84 4.00 -9.03
C ILE A 161 30.41 3.48 -8.86
N LEU A 162 29.72 3.84 -7.77
CA LEU A 162 28.31 3.53 -7.55
C LEU A 162 27.60 4.75 -6.96
N ILE A 163 26.39 5.02 -7.45
CA ILE A 163 25.51 6.06 -6.90
C ILE A 163 24.03 5.69 -7.02
N GLY A 164 23.23 6.08 -6.02
CA GLY A 164 21.77 6.04 -6.12
C GLY A 164 21.07 6.12 -4.76
N PRO A 165 19.73 6.18 -4.72
CA PRO A 165 18.83 6.35 -5.86
C PRO A 165 18.71 7.77 -6.41
N GLY A 166 18.90 8.80 -5.57
CA GLY A 166 18.96 10.20 -6.01
C GLY A 166 20.39 10.55 -6.39
N GLY A 167 20.62 11.24 -7.50
CA GLY A 167 21.97 11.65 -7.85
C GLY A 167 22.11 12.06 -9.31
N ILE A 168 23.04 12.97 -9.58
CA ILE A 168 23.44 13.35 -10.93
C ILE A 168 24.65 12.48 -11.30
N PHE A 169 24.48 11.62 -12.30
CA PHE A 169 25.62 10.94 -12.92
C PHE A 169 25.79 11.49 -14.34
N TYR A 170 26.97 12.05 -14.64
CA TYR A 170 27.27 12.67 -15.94
C TYR A 170 26.21 13.68 -16.42
N GLY A 171 25.65 14.48 -15.51
CA GLY A 171 24.66 15.53 -15.84
C GLY A 171 23.21 15.06 -15.97
N ALA A 172 22.89 13.78 -15.74
CA ALA A 172 21.51 13.27 -15.70
C ALA A 172 21.12 12.85 -14.28
N PHE A 173 20.08 13.48 -13.73
CA PHE A 173 19.52 13.14 -12.43
C PHE A 173 18.71 11.82 -12.51
N LYS A 174 18.64 11.04 -11.44
CA LYS A 174 17.80 9.84 -11.31
C LYS A 174 16.81 9.99 -10.14
N PRO A 175 15.62 9.36 -10.20
CA PRO A 175 14.56 9.59 -9.22
C PRO A 175 15.04 9.29 -7.79
N GLY A 176 14.92 10.26 -6.89
CA GLY A 176 15.14 10.02 -5.47
C GLY A 176 13.92 9.34 -4.85
N TYR A 177 14.15 8.27 -4.09
CA TYR A 177 13.12 7.73 -3.20
C TYR A 177 13.13 8.48 -1.87
N SER A 178 12.00 8.43 -1.17
CA SER A 178 11.83 9.00 0.16
C SER A 178 12.31 8.04 1.24
N GLN A 179 12.97 8.56 2.26
CA GLN A 179 13.29 7.86 3.51
C GLN A 179 12.66 8.61 4.70
N GLU A 180 12.29 7.90 5.74
CA GLU A 180 11.62 8.48 6.91
C GLU A 180 12.61 9.09 7.91
N VAL A 181 12.35 10.31 8.31
CA VAL A 181 13.22 11.13 9.15
C VAL A 181 12.95 10.93 10.64
N ARG A 182 11.66 11.05 11.01
CA ARG A 182 11.21 10.87 12.38
C ARG A 182 10.32 9.68 12.43
N TYR A 183 10.41 8.96 13.53
CA TYR A 183 9.54 7.84 13.78
C TYR A 183 8.54 8.20 14.88
N THR A 184 7.25 8.16 14.57
CA THR A 184 6.17 8.32 15.55
C THR A 184 5.58 6.95 15.84
N HIS A 185 6.02 6.35 16.95
CA HIS A 185 5.39 5.16 17.50
C HIS A 185 5.30 5.27 19.02
N PRO A 186 4.20 4.83 19.64
CA PRO A 186 3.95 5.00 21.07
C PRO A 186 5.03 4.45 21.99
N ASP A 187 5.74 3.39 21.59
CA ASP A 187 6.94 2.89 22.32
C ASP A 187 8.02 3.96 22.56
N LEU A 188 7.97 5.09 21.85
CA LEU A 188 9.06 6.06 21.76
C LEU A 188 8.63 7.53 21.94
N GLY A 189 7.37 7.83 22.23
CA GLY A 189 6.91 9.22 22.45
C GLY A 189 7.05 10.13 21.22
N GLN A 190 6.46 11.33 21.28
CA GLN A 190 6.63 12.32 20.22
C GLN A 190 8.10 12.83 20.23
N GLU A 191 8.74 12.75 19.05
CA GLU A 191 10.12 13.17 18.73
C GLU A 191 11.27 12.16 18.98
N ASN A 192 11.19 10.94 18.43
CA ASN A 192 12.37 10.10 18.25
C ASN A 192 12.89 10.09 16.80
N ILE A 193 14.14 10.51 16.64
CA ILE A 193 14.85 10.50 15.35
C ILE A 193 15.06 9.04 14.94
N ARG A 194 14.71 8.70 13.69
CA ARG A 194 14.94 7.35 13.17
C ARG A 194 16.43 7.14 12.91
N ASN A 195 17.01 6.15 13.57
CA ASN A 195 18.40 5.75 13.34
C ASN A 195 18.46 4.61 12.31
N TYR A 196 19.32 4.79 11.32
CA TYR A 196 19.55 3.87 10.23
C TYR A 196 20.94 3.27 10.32
N THR A 197 21.07 2.05 9.80
CA THR A 197 22.33 1.40 9.49
C THR A 197 22.35 1.10 8.00
N SER A 198 23.41 1.55 7.33
CA SER A 198 23.74 1.10 5.98
C SER A 198 24.89 0.12 6.06
N GLU A 199 24.71 -1.03 5.43
CA GLU A 199 25.71 -2.06 5.32
C GLU A 199 26.18 -2.19 3.89
N LEU A 200 27.46 -1.91 3.67
CA LEU A 200 28.13 -2.20 2.40
C LEU A 200 28.70 -3.61 2.47
N LYS A 201 28.28 -4.47 1.56
CA LYS A 201 28.82 -5.83 1.43
C LYS A 201 29.80 -5.88 0.27
N LEU A 202 31.08 -6.06 0.59
CA LEU A 202 32.19 -5.90 -0.35
C LEU A 202 33.41 -6.75 0.04
N ARG A 203 34.33 -6.94 -0.90
CA ARG A 203 35.66 -7.50 -0.63
C ARG A 203 36.69 -6.93 -1.59
N ALA A 204 37.96 -6.96 -1.18
CA ALA A 204 39.09 -6.70 -2.04
C ALA A 204 39.75 -8.03 -2.45
N LYS A 205 40.26 -8.10 -3.67
CA LYS A 205 40.91 -9.28 -4.25
C LYS A 205 42.23 -8.88 -4.88
N ILE A 206 43.25 -9.72 -4.70
CA ILE A 206 44.53 -9.60 -5.42
C ILE A 206 44.33 -10.14 -6.85
N ILE A 207 44.72 -9.33 -7.85
CA ILE A 207 44.54 -9.67 -9.26
C ILE A 207 45.59 -10.69 -9.70
N ASP A 208 46.87 -10.39 -9.50
CA ASP A 208 47.99 -11.28 -9.77
C ASP A 208 48.65 -11.72 -8.45
N GLN A 209 48.48 -13.00 -8.11
CA GLN A 209 49.06 -13.60 -6.91
C GLN A 209 50.60 -13.69 -6.95
N ASN A 210 51.22 -13.52 -8.12
CA ASN A 210 52.68 -13.51 -8.26
C ASN A 210 53.29 -12.15 -7.94
N LEU A 211 52.49 -11.08 -7.87
CA LEU A 211 52.94 -9.74 -7.52
C LEU A 211 52.70 -9.49 -6.03
N PRO A 212 53.76 -9.28 -5.22
CA PRO A 212 53.59 -9.03 -3.80
C PRO A 212 52.82 -7.72 -3.58
N VAL A 213 51.90 -7.73 -2.62
CA VAL A 213 51.21 -6.53 -2.16
C VAL A 213 52.01 -5.94 -1.00
N GLU A 214 52.52 -4.72 -1.18
CA GLU A 214 53.32 -4.03 -0.20
C GLU A 214 52.47 -3.53 0.99
N GLN A 215 53.09 -3.36 2.15
CA GLN A 215 52.38 -2.92 3.37
C GLN A 215 51.70 -1.54 3.19
N GLU A 216 52.30 -0.65 2.38
CA GLU A 216 51.71 0.64 2.06
C GLU A 216 50.40 0.49 1.25
N GLN A 217 50.34 -0.49 0.35
CA GLN A 217 49.12 -0.81 -0.41
C GLN A 217 48.05 -1.42 0.49
N LEU A 218 48.43 -2.32 1.41
CA LEU A 218 47.51 -2.89 2.40
C LEU A 218 46.87 -1.81 3.29
N ASN A 219 47.64 -0.79 3.65
CA ASN A 219 47.17 0.33 4.47
C ASN A 219 46.42 1.41 3.68
N SER A 220 46.44 1.35 2.34
CA SER A 220 45.79 2.34 1.48
C SER A 220 44.27 2.24 1.57
N VAL A 221 43.61 3.40 1.59
CA VAL A 221 42.16 3.51 1.42
C VAL A 221 41.82 3.09 0.00
N ILE A 222 40.95 2.09 -0.14
CA ILE A 222 40.48 1.61 -1.44
C ILE A 222 39.01 1.98 -1.69
N CYS A 223 38.24 2.17 -0.61
CA CYS A 223 36.81 2.41 -0.69
C CYS A 223 36.41 3.48 0.33
N ARG A 224 35.59 4.43 -0.10
CA ARG A 224 34.80 5.30 0.78
C ARG A 224 33.33 5.18 0.41
N MET A 225 32.46 5.19 1.41
CA MET A 225 31.02 5.28 1.20
C MET A 225 30.49 6.53 1.88
N PHE A 226 29.66 7.27 1.15
CA PHE A 226 29.00 8.46 1.64
C PHE A 226 27.48 8.29 1.62
N ILE A 227 26.85 8.86 2.64
CA ILE A 227 25.40 8.97 2.75
C ILE A 227 25.05 10.43 2.97
N TYR A 228 24.35 11.02 2.02
CA TYR A 228 24.02 12.44 2.03
C TYR A 228 22.72 12.72 1.31
N LEU A 229 22.23 13.96 1.38
CA LEU A 229 21.01 14.39 0.71
C LEU A 229 21.34 15.33 -0.43
N VAL A 230 20.57 15.27 -1.52
CA VAL A 230 20.72 16.21 -2.64
C VAL A 230 19.58 17.21 -2.72
N ASP A 231 19.96 18.43 -3.03
CA ASP A 231 19.11 19.61 -3.16
C ASP A 231 18.30 19.55 -4.50
N ASP A 232 17.40 20.51 -4.74
CA ASP A 232 16.57 20.56 -5.98
C ASP A 232 17.35 20.83 -7.27
N ASN A 233 18.56 21.34 -7.11
CA ASN A 233 19.53 21.56 -8.17
C ASN A 233 20.54 20.39 -8.28
N GLY A 234 20.38 19.35 -7.47
CA GLY A 234 21.28 18.20 -7.39
C GLY A 234 22.57 18.43 -6.62
N ASN A 235 22.69 19.53 -5.86
CA ASN A 235 23.85 19.78 -5.02
C ASN A 235 23.83 18.90 -3.77
N PRO A 236 24.94 18.26 -3.40
CA PRO A 236 25.03 17.46 -2.17
C PRO A 236 24.96 18.34 -0.91
N SER A 237 24.42 17.80 0.18
CA SER A 237 24.46 18.42 1.49
C SER A 237 25.89 18.54 2.01
N ALA A 238 26.20 19.62 2.72
CA ALA A 238 27.51 19.82 3.35
C ALA A 238 27.83 18.78 4.43
N TYR A 239 26.80 18.15 5.01
CA TYR A 239 26.91 17.09 6.00
C TYR A 239 26.63 15.74 5.34
N ARG A 240 27.46 14.75 5.67
CA ARG A 240 27.36 13.37 5.18
C ARG A 240 27.84 12.39 6.23
N ALA A 241 27.23 11.22 6.28
CA ALA A 241 27.82 10.08 6.97
C ALA A 241 28.88 9.44 6.06
N GLU A 242 29.99 8.98 6.62
CA GLU A 242 31.12 8.47 5.87
C GLU A 242 31.68 7.20 6.51
N GLY A 243 31.97 6.20 5.69
CA GLY A 243 32.81 5.06 6.03
C GLY A 243 34.04 5.03 5.12
N THR A 244 35.23 4.88 5.69
CA THR A 244 36.49 4.75 4.95
C THR A 244 37.09 3.37 5.23
N PHE A 245 37.43 2.63 4.16
CA PHE A 245 37.90 1.26 4.26
C PHE A 245 39.22 1.05 3.52
N THR A 246 40.16 0.38 4.18
CA THR A 246 41.48 0.05 3.61
C THR A 246 41.49 -1.31 2.92
N VAL A 247 42.49 -1.55 2.08
CA VAL A 247 42.71 -2.86 1.44
C VAL A 247 42.78 -3.96 2.50
N GLN A 248 43.57 -3.77 3.55
CA GLN A 248 43.74 -4.76 4.62
C GLN A 248 42.42 -5.14 5.31
N GLN A 249 41.48 -4.20 5.42
CA GLN A 249 40.17 -4.44 6.05
C GLN A 249 39.18 -5.19 5.16
N LEU A 250 39.45 -5.24 3.85
CA LEU A 250 38.55 -5.80 2.83
C LEU A 250 39.15 -7.02 2.13
N LEU A 251 40.45 -7.24 2.22
CA LEU A 251 41.14 -8.36 1.59
C LEU A 251 40.70 -9.68 2.24
N SER A 252 39.88 -10.43 1.52
CA SER A 252 39.23 -11.66 2.01
C SER A 252 38.70 -12.53 0.87
N GLU A 253 38.68 -13.84 1.10
CA GLU A 253 38.01 -14.80 0.21
C GLU A 253 36.48 -14.64 0.27
N ASP A 254 35.95 -14.34 1.47
CA ASP A 254 34.53 -14.07 1.69
C ASP A 254 34.22 -12.57 1.64
N TYR A 255 32.96 -12.27 1.32
CA TYR A 255 32.43 -10.90 1.38
C TYR A 255 32.33 -10.42 2.82
N ILE A 256 32.82 -9.22 3.05
CA ILE A 256 32.81 -8.55 4.35
C ILE A 256 31.68 -7.53 4.38
N VAL A 257 31.04 -7.38 5.54
CA VAL A 257 30.05 -6.35 5.78
C VAL A 257 30.69 -5.19 6.54
N LYS A 258 30.48 -3.97 6.06
CA LYS A 258 30.88 -2.73 6.74
C LYS A 258 29.67 -1.87 7.01
N GLU A 259 29.52 -1.47 8.26
CA GLU A 259 28.36 -0.71 8.73
C GLU A 259 28.68 0.79 8.83
N ILE A 260 27.72 1.61 8.42
CA ILE A 260 27.68 3.06 8.63
C ILE A 260 26.38 3.37 9.37
N TYR A 261 26.52 3.97 10.54
CA TYR A 261 25.41 4.39 11.38
C TYR A 261 25.10 5.85 11.13
N TYR A 262 23.83 6.17 10.86
CA TYR A 262 23.41 7.54 10.61
C TYR A 262 21.98 7.76 11.05
N ASN A 263 21.62 9.03 11.14
CA ASN A 263 20.23 9.43 11.08
C ASN A 263 20.11 10.67 10.20
N LEU A 264 18.90 10.89 9.68
CA LEU A 264 18.66 11.98 8.73
C LEU A 264 18.70 13.36 9.40
N ARG A 265 18.76 13.44 10.73
CA ARG A 265 19.03 14.69 11.47
C ARG A 265 20.50 15.06 11.43
N ASN A 266 21.38 14.09 11.64
CA ASN A 266 22.83 14.28 11.72
C ASN A 266 23.44 14.68 10.38
N ILE A 267 22.88 14.19 9.27
CA ILE A 267 23.32 14.56 7.92
C ILE A 267 22.62 15.84 7.38
N LEU A 268 21.79 16.51 8.20
CA LEU A 268 21.10 17.78 7.88
C LEU A 268 20.82 18.70 9.10
N PRO A 269 21.78 19.01 9.99
CA PRO A 269 21.50 19.71 11.25
C PRO A 269 20.88 21.11 11.08
N GLN A 270 21.28 21.89 10.07
CA GLN A 270 20.71 23.23 9.80
C GLN A 270 19.32 23.19 9.16
N TYR A 271 19.01 22.12 8.43
CA TYR A 271 17.73 21.99 7.72
C TYR A 271 16.55 21.88 8.69
N TYR A 272 16.75 21.32 9.89
CA TYR A 272 15.72 21.25 10.95
C TYR A 272 15.47 22.58 11.65
N ALA A 273 16.41 23.54 11.59
CA ALA A 273 16.26 24.83 12.27
C ALA A 273 15.38 25.81 11.46
N ASP A 274 15.34 25.69 10.14
CA ASP A 274 14.75 26.70 9.22
C ASP A 274 13.43 26.25 8.54
N TYR A 275 12.60 25.43 9.20
CA TYR A 275 11.50 24.67 8.57
C TYR A 275 10.24 25.44 8.11
N THR A 276 10.40 26.44 7.25
CA THR A 276 9.31 27.06 6.47
C THR A 276 9.42 26.81 4.96
N GLY A 277 10.33 25.95 4.48
CA GLY A 277 10.59 25.79 3.03
C GLY A 277 10.96 24.38 2.51
N GLN A 278 9.94 23.65 2.06
CA GLN A 278 9.91 22.82 0.82
C GLN A 278 10.50 21.38 0.71
N ARG A 279 11.36 20.81 1.57
CA ARG A 279 11.88 19.41 1.35
C ARG A 279 11.58 18.35 2.39
N ILE A 280 11.15 18.69 3.60
CA ILE A 280 10.42 17.75 4.45
C ILE A 280 8.97 18.13 4.29
N LYS A 281 8.27 17.31 3.52
CA LYS A 281 6.83 17.38 3.41
C LYS A 281 6.28 16.59 4.60
N ASN A 282 5.51 17.26 5.44
CA ASN A 282 4.59 16.56 6.31
C ASN A 282 3.49 15.99 5.42
N PHE A 283 3.31 14.68 5.43
CA PHE A 283 2.33 14.01 4.57
C PHE A 283 1.16 13.42 5.34
N ASP A 284 1.17 13.42 6.68
CA ASP A 284 0.16 12.69 7.42
C ASP A 284 -0.14 13.27 8.80
N ASP A 285 -1.37 13.08 9.28
CA ASP A 285 -1.84 13.50 10.61
C ASP A 285 -1.11 12.79 11.76
N TRP A 286 -0.20 11.87 11.43
CA TRP A 286 0.62 11.06 12.33
C TRP A 286 2.01 11.66 12.60
N ASN A 287 2.28 12.91 12.21
CA ASN A 287 3.57 13.59 12.43
C ASN A 287 4.79 12.83 11.88
N ARG A 288 4.62 12.10 10.77
CA ARG A 288 5.73 11.46 10.04
C ARG A 288 6.42 12.46 9.14
N PHE A 289 7.75 12.47 9.19
CA PHE A 289 8.57 13.37 8.38
C PHE A 289 9.40 12.52 7.43
N PHE A 290 9.54 12.94 6.18
CA PHE A 290 10.32 12.23 5.17
C PHE A 290 11.39 13.14 4.58
N ALA A 291 12.54 12.57 4.25
CA ALA A 291 13.55 13.18 3.41
C ALA A 291 13.48 12.54 2.03
N GLU A 292 13.32 13.37 1.00
CA GLU A 292 13.45 12.94 -0.39
C GLU A 292 14.92 12.97 -0.79
N ARG A 293 15.36 12.02 -1.63
CA ARG A 293 16.68 12.03 -2.30
C ARG A 293 17.88 11.80 -1.39
N VAL A 294 17.78 10.81 -0.51
CA VAL A 294 18.97 10.25 0.15
C VAL A 294 19.81 9.54 -0.92
N VAL A 295 21.12 9.78 -0.89
CA VAL A 295 22.11 9.27 -1.84
C VAL A 295 23.09 8.37 -1.11
N TYR A 296 23.28 7.17 -1.64
CA TYR A 296 24.37 6.28 -1.32
C TYR A 296 25.39 6.40 -2.44
N GLU A 297 26.60 6.81 -2.10
CA GLU A 297 27.71 6.97 -3.04
C GLU A 297 28.88 6.12 -2.59
N VAL A 298 29.47 5.37 -3.52
CA VAL A 298 30.72 4.64 -3.29
C VAL A 298 31.81 5.23 -4.16
N GLU A 299 32.83 5.78 -3.52
CA GLU A 299 34.10 6.15 -4.14
C GLU A 299 35.10 5.00 -4.04
N TRP A 300 35.79 4.77 -5.14
CA TRP A 300 36.90 3.85 -5.22
C TRP A 300 38.20 4.61 -5.51
N THR A 301 39.26 4.22 -4.81
CA THR A 301 40.62 4.67 -5.08
C THR A 301 41.42 3.52 -5.67
N ASN A 302 42.01 3.74 -6.85
CA ASN A 302 42.83 2.75 -7.52
C ASN A 302 44.06 2.39 -6.68
N VAL A 303 44.16 1.12 -6.25
CA VAL A 303 45.33 0.56 -5.59
C VAL A 303 45.92 -0.53 -6.50
N PRO A 304 47.21 -0.44 -6.89
CA PRO A 304 47.80 -1.38 -7.83
C PRO A 304 47.65 -2.84 -7.38
N ASN A 305 47.37 -3.74 -8.33
CA ASN A 305 47.15 -5.18 -8.10
C ASN A 305 45.95 -5.55 -7.20
N ILE A 306 45.09 -4.59 -6.84
CA ILE A 306 43.90 -4.85 -6.03
C ILE A 306 42.63 -4.46 -6.79
N GLN A 307 41.68 -5.40 -6.84
CA GLN A 307 40.34 -5.18 -7.37
C GLN A 307 39.34 -5.08 -6.20
N LEU A 308 38.41 -4.13 -6.28
CA LEU A 308 37.29 -4.00 -5.36
C LEU A 308 36.05 -4.66 -5.97
N LEU A 309 35.37 -5.51 -5.19
CA LEU A 309 34.12 -6.17 -5.55
C LEU A 309 33.02 -5.76 -4.57
N ILE A 310 31.88 -5.31 -5.09
CA ILE A 310 30.74 -4.80 -4.32
C ILE A 310 29.49 -5.60 -4.69
N ASP A 311 28.84 -6.16 -3.68
CA ASP A 311 27.61 -6.95 -3.79
C ASP A 311 26.40 -6.02 -3.70
N ASN A 312 26.17 -5.41 -2.54
CA ASN A 312 25.04 -4.52 -2.32
C ASN A 312 25.22 -3.57 -1.13
N ILE A 313 24.26 -2.65 -1.02
CA ILE A 313 24.05 -1.82 0.16
C ILE A 313 22.71 -2.22 0.79
N THR A 314 22.73 -2.76 2.02
CA THR A 314 21.50 -2.98 2.78
C THR A 314 21.26 -1.82 3.74
N VAL A 315 20.06 -1.25 3.74
CA VAL A 315 19.66 -0.15 4.61
C VAL A 315 18.56 -0.64 5.54
N TYR A 316 18.70 -0.44 6.85
CA TYR A 316 17.67 -0.83 7.80
C TYR A 316 17.68 -0.01 9.09
N ASP A 317 16.56 -0.06 9.83
CA ASP A 317 16.50 0.38 11.23
C ASP A 317 16.52 -0.81 12.20
N ARG A 318 16.46 -0.55 13.52
CA ARG A 318 16.45 -1.62 14.53
C ARG A 318 15.36 -2.66 14.27
N ARG A 319 14.14 -2.24 13.93
CA ARG A 319 13.01 -3.16 13.71
C ARG A 319 13.18 -3.97 12.42
N GLY A 320 13.77 -3.39 11.38
CA GLY A 320 14.15 -4.10 10.17
C GLY A 320 15.18 -5.18 10.47
N LYS A 321 16.21 -4.85 11.28
CA LYS A 321 17.16 -5.85 11.77
C LYS A 321 16.46 -6.96 12.56
N ASP A 322 15.56 -6.57 13.48
CA ASP A 322 14.78 -7.52 14.30
C ASP A 322 13.92 -8.44 13.43
N LEU A 323 13.39 -7.96 12.31
CA LEU A 323 12.52 -8.74 11.42
C LEU A 323 13.31 -9.72 10.53
N PHE A 324 14.44 -9.28 9.97
CA PHE A 324 15.16 -10.04 8.93
C PHE A 324 16.38 -10.81 9.45
N ARG A 325 16.92 -10.43 10.61
CA ARG A 325 18.27 -10.86 11.03
C ARG A 325 18.38 -11.26 12.49
N ASP A 326 17.32 -11.13 13.26
CA ASP A 326 17.30 -11.61 14.62
C ASP A 326 17.39 -13.15 14.66
N PRO A 327 18.43 -13.73 15.27
CA PRO A 327 18.59 -15.19 15.36
C PRO A 327 17.53 -15.85 16.24
N GLU A 328 16.89 -15.11 17.16
CA GLU A 328 15.83 -15.64 18.02
C GLU A 328 14.45 -15.61 17.36
N HIS A 329 14.34 -14.92 16.22
CA HIS A 329 13.10 -14.68 15.48
C HIS A 329 11.95 -14.13 16.35
N TRP A 330 12.27 -13.33 17.37
CA TRP A 330 11.30 -12.83 18.33
C TRP A 330 10.25 -11.93 17.65
N ALA A 331 10.66 -11.08 16.72
CA ALA A 331 9.75 -10.21 15.95
C ALA A 331 8.74 -11.05 15.16
N LYS A 332 9.23 -12.07 14.44
CA LYS A 332 8.41 -13.01 13.68
C LYS A 332 7.42 -13.72 14.60
N LYS A 333 7.88 -14.23 15.74
CA LYS A 333 7.04 -14.94 16.71
C LYS A 333 5.91 -14.04 17.24
N LEU A 334 6.20 -12.79 17.61
CA LEU A 334 5.18 -11.84 18.08
C LEU A 334 4.10 -11.58 17.02
N ILE A 335 4.48 -11.48 15.75
CA ILE A 335 3.54 -11.31 14.64
C ILE A 335 2.71 -12.59 14.44
N GLU A 336 3.35 -13.76 14.43
CA GLU A 336 2.65 -15.06 14.34
C GLU A 336 1.64 -15.24 15.46
N ASP A 337 2.01 -14.82 16.67
CA ASP A 337 1.17 -14.89 17.84
C ASP A 337 -0.05 -13.96 17.77
N GLN A 338 0.12 -12.75 17.23
CA GLN A 338 -0.98 -11.85 16.93
C GLN A 338 -1.91 -12.43 15.86
N ILE A 339 -1.36 -13.00 14.78
CA ILE A 339 -2.14 -13.61 13.67
C ILE A 339 -2.99 -14.77 14.17
N ASN A 340 -2.45 -15.55 15.10
CA ASN A 340 -3.09 -16.76 15.63
C ASN A 340 -3.88 -16.51 16.93
N ASN A 341 -3.81 -15.31 17.51
CA ASN A 341 -4.36 -14.99 18.83
C ASN A 341 -3.87 -15.97 19.93
N THR A 342 -2.57 -16.27 19.94
CA THR A 342 -1.99 -17.36 20.76
C THR A 342 -1.17 -16.93 21.96
N ASN A 343 -0.76 -15.66 22.10
CA ASN A 343 0.27 -15.32 23.10
C ASN A 343 -0.15 -14.41 24.26
N ILE A 344 0.32 -14.88 25.43
CA ILE A 344 0.12 -14.46 26.82
C ILE A 344 1.45 -13.91 27.41
N THR A 345 2.57 -13.91 26.66
CA THR A 345 3.88 -13.48 27.21
C THR A 345 4.31 -12.07 26.81
N GLY A 346 4.33 -11.16 27.79
CA GLY A 346 5.42 -10.21 27.99
C GLY A 346 5.35 -8.87 27.26
N LYS A 347 4.84 -7.86 27.98
CA LYS A 347 4.77 -6.42 27.65
C LYS A 347 3.87 -6.09 26.45
N ASN A 348 2.62 -5.80 26.79
CA ASN A 348 1.72 -4.89 26.07
C ASN A 348 0.99 -5.46 24.83
N GLY A 349 1.09 -6.75 24.55
CA GLY A 349 0.22 -7.46 23.61
C GLY A 349 -0.69 -8.44 24.34
N THR A 350 -1.82 -8.01 24.89
CA THR A 350 -2.81 -8.95 25.43
C THR A 350 -3.49 -9.70 24.29
N GLN A 351 -3.39 -11.04 24.28
CA GLN A 351 -4.36 -11.92 23.64
C GLN A 351 -5.78 -11.37 23.82
N PHE A 352 -6.66 -11.56 22.84
CA PHE A 352 -8.10 -11.40 23.06
C PHE A 352 -8.57 -12.51 24.02
N THR A 353 -8.37 -12.29 25.32
CA THR A 353 -8.72 -13.23 26.36
C THR A 353 -10.21 -13.57 26.28
N GLY A 354 -10.55 -14.86 26.30
CA GLY A 354 -11.93 -15.32 26.18
C GLY A 354 -12.51 -15.35 24.75
N VAL A 355 -11.72 -15.10 23.72
CA VAL A 355 -12.05 -15.42 22.31
C VAL A 355 -11.31 -16.69 21.92
N SER A 356 -12.02 -17.69 21.38
CA SER A 356 -11.35 -18.92 20.93
C SER A 356 -10.43 -18.63 19.73
N VAL A 357 -9.32 -19.35 19.62
CA VAL A 357 -8.41 -19.25 18.47
C VAL A 357 -9.15 -19.48 17.15
N GLU A 358 -10.10 -20.39 17.13
CA GLU A 358 -10.88 -20.73 15.93
C GLU A 358 -11.85 -19.60 15.55
N ASP A 359 -12.56 -19.02 16.51
CA ASP A 359 -13.43 -17.86 16.27
C ASP A 359 -12.61 -16.69 15.74
N PHE A 360 -11.48 -16.39 16.38
CA PHE A 360 -10.58 -15.33 15.91
C PHE A 360 -10.11 -15.59 14.48
N LYS A 361 -9.63 -16.80 14.19
CA LYS A 361 -9.15 -17.17 12.85
C LYS A 361 -10.24 -17.05 11.79
N ASN A 362 -11.48 -17.40 12.12
CA ASN A 362 -12.61 -17.36 11.19
C ASN A 362 -13.23 -15.98 11.03
N GLN A 363 -13.10 -15.09 12.03
CA GLN A 363 -13.68 -13.74 11.97
C GLN A 363 -12.73 -12.70 11.38
N ILE A 364 -11.43 -12.78 11.67
CA ILE A 364 -10.44 -11.86 11.11
C ILE A 364 -10.10 -12.25 9.68
N LEU A 365 -10.40 -11.39 8.70
CA LEU A 365 -10.17 -11.67 7.28
C LEU A 365 -8.76 -11.29 6.82
N THR A 366 -8.25 -10.18 7.33
CA THR A 366 -6.99 -9.57 6.92
C THR A 366 -6.49 -8.68 8.06
N PHE A 367 -5.23 -8.27 7.96
CA PHE A 367 -4.63 -7.25 8.81
C PHE A 367 -4.21 -6.07 7.95
N LEU A 368 -4.25 -4.89 8.52
CA LEU A 368 -3.78 -3.67 7.87
C LEU A 368 -2.31 -3.46 8.25
N PRO A 369 -1.41 -3.14 7.30
CA PRO A 369 -0.08 -2.65 7.59
C PRO A 369 -0.18 -1.23 8.16
N MET A 370 0.98 -0.62 8.39
CA MET A 370 1.09 0.82 8.46
C MET A 370 0.29 1.50 7.35
N ASN A 371 -0.48 2.52 7.74
CA ASN A 371 -1.23 3.34 6.81
C ASN A 371 -0.29 4.07 5.83
N GLU A 372 -0.63 4.03 4.54
CA GLU A 372 0.03 4.77 3.46
C GLU A 372 1.57 4.72 3.50
N PRO A 373 2.19 3.62 3.04
CA PRO A 373 3.65 3.52 3.01
C PRO A 373 4.22 4.49 1.96
N LEU A 374 4.86 5.55 2.44
CA LEU A 374 5.44 6.63 1.62
C LEU A 374 6.97 6.54 1.48
N SER A 375 7.60 5.51 2.06
CA SER A 375 9.02 5.21 1.86
C SER A 375 9.20 3.84 1.23
N ILE A 376 10.16 3.74 0.31
CA ILE A 376 10.56 2.46 -0.27
C ILE A 376 11.10 1.48 0.78
N ASP A 377 11.65 2.02 1.88
CA ASP A 377 12.22 1.26 2.99
C ASP A 377 11.17 0.39 3.69
N HIS A 378 9.88 0.72 3.54
CA HIS A 378 8.77 -0.01 4.15
C HIS A 378 8.32 -1.23 3.33
N PHE A 379 8.65 -1.28 2.04
CA PHE A 379 8.04 -2.24 1.11
C PHE A 379 8.49 -3.68 1.35
N GLU A 380 9.77 -3.89 1.66
CA GLU A 380 10.29 -5.22 1.96
C GLU A 380 9.78 -5.77 3.30
N PRO A 381 9.74 -5.00 4.41
CA PRO A 381 9.04 -5.40 5.63
C PRO A 381 7.57 -5.77 5.39
N ILE A 382 6.83 -4.98 4.60
CA ILE A 382 5.44 -5.27 4.24
C ILE A 382 5.34 -6.59 3.47
N ARG A 383 6.19 -6.83 2.47
CA ARG A 383 6.23 -8.10 1.71
C ARG A 383 6.49 -9.29 2.63
N PHE A 384 7.46 -9.16 3.53
CA PHE A 384 7.82 -10.22 4.47
C PHE A 384 6.64 -10.58 5.38
N ILE A 385 5.95 -9.58 5.92
CA ILE A 385 4.82 -9.78 6.84
C ILE A 385 3.58 -10.32 6.11
N ASP A 386 3.30 -9.85 4.90
CA ASP A 386 2.25 -10.43 4.06
C ASP A 386 2.51 -11.93 3.80
N ASN A 387 3.76 -12.31 3.48
CA ASN A 387 4.15 -13.70 3.32
C ASN A 387 3.96 -14.51 4.61
N LEU A 388 4.29 -13.92 5.77
CA LEU A 388 4.10 -14.54 7.07
C LEU A 388 2.62 -14.79 7.39
N ILE A 389 1.76 -13.82 7.11
CA ILE A 389 0.29 -13.92 7.25
C ILE A 389 -0.27 -14.97 6.30
N ASN A 390 0.15 -14.94 5.03
CA ASN A 390 -0.27 -15.90 4.02
C ASN A 390 0.13 -17.33 4.41
N TYR A 391 1.35 -17.52 4.91
CA TYR A 391 1.82 -18.83 5.39
C TYR A 391 1.03 -19.31 6.61
N ASN A 392 0.90 -18.48 7.66
CA ASN A 392 0.23 -18.85 8.91
C ASN A 392 -1.28 -19.06 8.76
N SER A 393 -1.90 -18.38 7.80
CA SER A 393 -3.32 -18.56 7.48
C SER A 393 -3.58 -19.67 6.45
N ASN A 394 -2.53 -20.34 5.97
CA ASN A 394 -2.59 -21.32 4.89
C ASN A 394 -3.27 -20.78 3.61
N GLY A 395 -2.94 -19.54 3.23
CA GLY A 395 -3.48 -18.86 2.05
C GLY A 395 -4.81 -18.11 2.25
N LYS A 396 -5.43 -18.21 3.42
CA LYS A 396 -6.75 -17.60 3.69
C LYS A 396 -6.70 -16.08 3.86
N LYS A 397 -5.54 -15.52 4.20
CA LYS A 397 -5.39 -14.11 4.55
C LYS A 397 -4.18 -13.52 3.85
N ARG A 398 -4.32 -12.26 3.45
CA ARG A 398 -3.26 -11.38 2.98
C ARG A 398 -3.34 -10.09 3.78
N LEU A 399 -2.31 -9.26 3.75
CA LEU A 399 -2.45 -7.87 4.18
C LEU A 399 -3.40 -7.13 3.22
N SER A 400 -4.11 -6.14 3.74
CA SER A 400 -4.89 -5.17 2.97
C SER A 400 -4.32 -3.79 3.21
N THR A 401 -4.13 -2.97 2.18
CA THR A 401 -3.53 -1.64 2.35
C THR A 401 -4.41 -0.60 1.72
N LEU A 402 -4.48 0.53 2.38
CA LEU A 402 -5.17 1.70 1.90
C LEU A 402 -4.21 2.66 1.22
N PHE A 403 -4.67 3.20 0.09
CA PHE A 403 -4.02 4.31 -0.60
C PHE A 403 -5.02 5.46 -0.68
N ALA A 404 -4.99 6.41 0.27
CA ALA A 404 -5.74 7.64 0.08
C ALA A 404 -5.04 8.49 -0.97
N GLY A 405 -5.81 8.85 -2.00
CA GLY A 405 -5.34 9.63 -3.14
C GLY A 405 -5.07 11.09 -2.80
N CYS A 406 -4.19 11.37 -1.84
CA CYS A 406 -3.60 12.69 -1.71
C CYS A 406 -2.42 12.80 -2.70
N TRP A 407 -2.60 13.61 -3.76
CA TRP A 407 -1.54 14.12 -4.65
C TRP A 407 -0.89 13.11 -5.62
N ASN A 408 -1.66 12.64 -6.61
CA ASN A 408 -1.20 11.90 -7.79
C ASN A 408 -0.47 10.56 -7.51
N ASN A 409 -0.29 10.14 -6.25
CA ASN A 409 0.45 8.95 -5.83
C ASN A 409 1.89 8.92 -6.38
N ILE A 410 2.62 10.03 -6.35
CA ILE A 410 3.95 10.14 -6.96
C ILE A 410 5.04 10.42 -5.92
N PHE A 411 6.16 9.68 -5.99
CA PHE A 411 7.45 10.05 -5.41
C PHE A 411 8.07 11.23 -6.15
N GLY A 412 8.42 12.29 -5.43
CA GLY A 412 9.07 13.48 -5.98
C GLY A 412 8.11 14.37 -6.77
N GLY A 413 8.17 15.67 -6.54
CA GLY A 413 7.20 16.61 -7.13
C GLY A 413 7.68 18.04 -7.36
N TYR A 414 8.95 18.34 -7.08
CA TYR A 414 9.53 19.65 -7.32
C TYR A 414 10.97 19.49 -7.88
N GLY A 415 11.34 20.27 -8.89
CA GLY A 415 12.74 20.35 -9.39
C GLY A 415 13.20 19.26 -10.37
N LEU A 416 14.52 19.04 -10.45
CA LEU A 416 15.25 18.29 -11.48
C LEU A 416 15.02 16.76 -11.52
N ALA A 417 13.97 16.20 -10.92
CA ALA A 417 13.70 14.77 -11.00
C ALA A 417 13.15 14.37 -12.38
N PRO A 418 13.87 13.59 -13.22
CA PRO A 418 13.31 13.04 -14.44
C PRO A 418 12.57 11.77 -14.05
N GLY A 419 11.27 11.91 -13.81
CA GLY A 419 10.35 10.80 -13.64
C GLY A 419 9.56 10.89 -12.34
N TYR A 420 8.28 11.20 -12.50
CA TYR A 420 7.26 10.92 -11.51
C TYR A 420 7.16 9.39 -11.33
N VAL A 421 7.68 8.85 -10.22
CA VAL A 421 7.52 7.42 -9.92
C VAL A 421 6.24 7.25 -9.11
N LYS A 422 5.27 6.48 -9.61
CA LYS A 422 4.03 6.27 -8.87
C LYS A 422 4.25 5.31 -7.70
N VAL A 423 4.03 5.77 -6.47
CA VAL A 423 4.23 5.04 -5.21
C VAL A 423 3.56 3.66 -5.26
N PHE A 424 2.30 3.64 -5.67
CA PHE A 424 1.53 2.41 -5.85
C PHE A 424 2.17 1.41 -6.83
N ARG A 425 2.76 1.88 -7.95
CA ARG A 425 3.42 0.97 -8.92
C ARG A 425 4.61 0.29 -8.28
N GLU A 426 5.45 1.06 -7.61
CA GLU A 426 6.61 0.52 -6.91
C GLU A 426 6.17 -0.39 -5.77
N PHE A 427 5.11 -0.03 -5.05
CA PHE A 427 4.54 -0.86 -4.00
C PHE A 427 4.07 -2.23 -4.51
N HIS A 428 3.33 -2.29 -5.62
CA HIS A 428 2.92 -3.58 -6.18
C HIS A 428 4.07 -4.37 -6.79
N LYS A 429 5.01 -3.70 -7.47
CA LYS A 429 6.20 -4.35 -8.02
C LYS A 429 7.08 -4.98 -6.94
N ARG A 430 7.28 -4.27 -5.84
CA ARG A 430 8.28 -4.59 -4.80
C ARG A 430 7.66 -5.33 -3.62
N GLY A 431 6.52 -4.83 -3.15
CA GLY A 431 5.77 -5.41 -2.04
C GLY A 431 5.04 -6.71 -2.42
N ASN A 432 4.83 -6.98 -3.72
CA ASN A 432 4.02 -8.08 -4.24
C ASN A 432 2.66 -8.19 -3.52
N PHE A 433 2.06 -7.03 -3.30
CA PHE A 433 0.85 -6.88 -2.53
C PHE A 433 -0.39 -7.17 -3.37
N THR A 434 -1.45 -7.65 -2.73
CA THR A 434 -2.51 -8.31 -3.47
C THR A 434 -3.93 -7.99 -3.02
N HIS A 435 -4.11 -7.01 -2.14
CA HIS A 435 -5.43 -6.45 -1.83
C HIS A 435 -5.35 -4.96 -1.47
N SER A 436 -5.52 -4.11 -2.45
CA SER A 436 -5.45 -2.66 -2.30
C SER A 436 -6.85 -2.07 -2.16
N VAL A 437 -6.93 -1.02 -1.36
CA VAL A 437 -8.07 -0.13 -1.27
C VAL A 437 -7.66 1.19 -1.90
N LEU A 438 -8.32 1.57 -2.98
CA LEU A 438 -8.23 2.93 -3.49
C LEU A 438 -9.17 3.80 -2.67
N ASN A 439 -8.56 4.61 -1.80
CA ASN A 439 -9.27 5.57 -0.99
C ASN A 439 -9.29 6.94 -1.67
N TYR A 440 -10.47 7.54 -1.84
CA TYR A 440 -10.61 8.79 -2.57
C TYR A 440 -11.72 9.68 -2.00
N TYR A 441 -11.47 10.99 -2.02
CA TYR A 441 -12.37 12.02 -1.50
C TYR A 441 -13.09 12.76 -2.66
N PRO A 442 -14.12 12.17 -3.30
CA PRO A 442 -14.76 12.78 -4.48
C PRO A 442 -15.42 14.13 -4.18
N TYR A 443 -15.67 14.44 -2.90
CA TYR A 443 -16.31 15.67 -2.42
C TYR A 443 -15.33 16.71 -1.84
N TYR A 444 -14.02 16.41 -1.76
CA TYR A 444 -13.02 17.30 -1.14
C TYR A 444 -12.50 18.42 -2.05
N ALA A 445 -12.49 18.22 -3.38
CA ALA A 445 -11.72 19.09 -4.28
C ALA A 445 -12.55 19.95 -5.23
N ALA A 446 -13.76 20.35 -4.84
CA ALA A 446 -14.37 21.49 -5.51
C ALA A 446 -13.61 22.77 -5.09
N LYS A 447 -12.43 23.03 -5.68
CA LYS A 447 -12.07 24.44 -5.94
C LYS A 447 -13.28 25.04 -6.64
N PRO A 448 -13.72 26.27 -6.33
CA PRO A 448 -14.98 26.85 -6.83
C PRO A 448 -15.20 26.78 -8.36
N ASN A 449 -14.15 26.50 -9.14
CA ASN A 449 -14.15 26.51 -10.60
C ASN A 449 -14.03 25.13 -11.27
N ASP A 450 -13.71 24.05 -10.55
CA ASP A 450 -13.65 22.70 -11.14
C ASP A 450 -14.94 21.94 -10.84
N SER A 451 -15.68 21.59 -11.89
CA SER A 451 -16.86 20.73 -11.71
C SER A 451 -16.42 19.36 -11.16
N ILE A 452 -17.15 18.85 -10.15
CA ILE A 452 -16.97 17.51 -9.55
C ILE A 452 -16.78 16.42 -10.63
N ASN A 453 -17.41 16.58 -11.80
CA ASN A 453 -17.29 15.69 -12.96
C ASN A 453 -15.86 15.59 -13.53
N ASN A 454 -15.17 16.73 -13.67
CA ASN A 454 -13.78 16.75 -14.15
C ASN A 454 -12.84 16.11 -13.13
N PHE A 455 -13.11 16.30 -11.85
CA PHE A 455 -12.33 15.72 -10.77
C PHE A 455 -12.49 14.20 -10.69
N ILE A 456 -13.74 13.70 -10.68
CA ILE A 456 -14.02 12.26 -10.73
C ILE A 456 -13.35 11.64 -11.96
N ARG A 457 -13.54 12.24 -13.15
CA ARG A 457 -12.95 11.69 -14.39
C ARG A 457 -11.43 11.65 -14.35
N ARG A 458 -10.79 12.78 -14.05
CA ARG A 458 -9.33 12.94 -14.17
C ARG A 458 -8.57 12.19 -13.09
N PHE A 459 -9.12 12.11 -11.87
CA PHE A 459 -8.35 11.62 -10.74
C PHE A 459 -8.88 10.32 -10.15
N VAL A 460 -10.19 10.07 -10.15
CA VAL A 460 -10.72 8.78 -9.65
C VAL A 460 -10.54 7.70 -10.69
N LEU A 461 -11.07 7.94 -11.89
CA LEU A 461 -11.20 6.89 -12.91
C LEU A 461 -9.84 6.49 -13.51
N GLU A 462 -8.95 7.44 -13.75
CA GLU A 462 -7.57 7.15 -14.20
C GLU A 462 -6.82 6.30 -13.19
N ASN A 463 -6.97 6.58 -11.88
CA ASN A 463 -6.35 5.77 -10.84
C ASN A 463 -7.01 4.39 -10.73
N ILE A 464 -8.33 4.23 -10.84
CA ILE A 464 -8.95 2.88 -10.83
C ILE A 464 -8.41 2.01 -11.97
N ILE A 465 -8.33 2.54 -13.20
CA ILE A 465 -7.82 1.79 -14.37
C ILE A 465 -6.40 1.28 -14.09
N GLU A 466 -5.55 2.18 -13.60
CA GLU A 466 -4.17 1.86 -13.31
C GLU A 466 -4.07 0.86 -12.15
N PHE A 467 -4.79 1.10 -11.06
CA PHE A 467 -4.76 0.24 -9.88
C PHE A 467 -5.16 -1.19 -10.21
N ARG A 468 -6.21 -1.35 -11.01
CA ARG A 468 -6.70 -2.66 -11.45
C ARG A 468 -5.67 -3.45 -12.27
N THR A 469 -4.73 -2.77 -12.92
CA THR A 469 -3.68 -3.46 -13.69
C THR A 469 -2.76 -4.27 -12.78
N TYR A 470 -2.57 -3.83 -11.52
CA TYR A 470 -1.73 -4.52 -10.55
C TYR A 470 -2.55 -5.28 -9.49
N ASP A 471 -3.76 -4.83 -9.18
CA ASP A 471 -4.71 -5.54 -8.32
C ASP A 471 -6.08 -5.73 -8.99
N PRO A 472 -6.34 -6.89 -9.62
CA PRO A 472 -7.64 -7.17 -10.22
C PRO A 472 -8.76 -7.35 -9.18
N ASN A 473 -8.43 -7.44 -7.88
CA ASN A 473 -9.38 -7.52 -6.77
C ASN A 473 -9.49 -6.20 -5.97
N LEU A 474 -9.12 -5.08 -6.58
CA LEU A 474 -9.16 -3.73 -6.00
C LEU A 474 -10.48 -3.45 -5.27
N SER A 475 -10.36 -2.80 -4.11
CA SER A 475 -11.48 -2.20 -3.39
C SER A 475 -11.54 -0.69 -3.66
N PHE A 476 -12.73 -0.13 -3.68
CA PHE A 476 -12.93 1.31 -3.85
C PHE A 476 -13.69 1.88 -2.67
N SER A 477 -13.14 2.93 -2.06
CA SER A 477 -13.84 3.68 -1.02
C SER A 477 -14.91 4.56 -1.65
N VAL A 478 -16.14 4.40 -1.20
CA VAL A 478 -17.18 5.41 -1.29
C VAL A 478 -17.15 6.11 0.06
N GLN A 479 -16.91 7.42 0.05
CA GLN A 479 -16.81 8.21 1.27
C GLN A 479 -17.95 9.21 1.37
N THR A 480 -18.36 9.50 2.60
CA THR A 480 -19.08 10.75 2.89
C THR A 480 -18.14 11.93 2.76
N GLY A 481 -18.65 13.15 2.61
CA GLY A 481 -17.80 14.34 2.69
C GLY A 481 -17.05 14.40 4.03
N LYS A 482 -17.66 13.97 5.13
CA LYS A 482 -17.11 14.13 6.48
C LYS A 482 -15.65 13.67 6.65
N TRP A 483 -14.81 14.63 7.05
CA TRP A 483 -13.48 14.39 7.59
C TRP A 483 -13.30 15.24 8.85
N LEU A 484 -12.89 14.62 9.96
CA LEU A 484 -12.67 15.32 11.23
C LEU A 484 -11.40 16.14 11.11
N GLY A 485 -11.51 17.45 11.23
CA GLY A 485 -10.37 18.32 11.31
C GLY A 485 -9.54 18.16 12.56
N PRO A 486 -8.36 18.81 12.63
CA PRO A 486 -7.51 18.83 13.83
C PRO A 486 -8.22 19.33 15.11
N ASN A 487 -9.36 20.02 14.97
CA ASN A 487 -10.18 20.52 16.08
C ASN A 487 -11.54 19.80 16.21
N TYR A 488 -11.69 18.61 15.61
CA TYR A 488 -12.98 17.91 15.46
C TYR A 488 -14.05 18.70 14.68
N GLU A 489 -13.68 19.82 14.04
CA GLU A 489 -14.57 20.50 13.10
C GLU A 489 -14.57 19.73 11.77
N PRO A 490 -15.74 19.38 11.20
CA PRO A 490 -15.79 18.68 9.93
C PRO A 490 -15.26 19.56 8.80
N TRP A 491 -14.16 19.16 8.14
CA TRP A 491 -13.56 19.89 7.01
C TRP A 491 -14.47 19.89 5.78
N ILE A 492 -15.38 18.94 5.71
CA ILE A 492 -16.42 18.82 4.70
C ILE A 492 -17.67 18.31 5.41
N THR A 493 -18.80 18.97 5.20
CA THR A 493 -20.08 18.63 5.85
C THR A 493 -21.09 17.98 4.91
N GLU A 494 -20.72 17.79 3.63
CA GLU A 494 -21.65 17.29 2.62
C GLU A 494 -21.89 15.78 2.76
N THR A 495 -23.16 15.42 2.95
CA THR A 495 -23.63 14.04 2.83
C THR A 495 -24.06 13.80 1.38
N PRO A 496 -23.59 12.74 0.72
CA PRO A 496 -23.99 12.48 -0.65
C PRO A 496 -25.49 12.21 -0.74
N THR A 497 -26.14 12.66 -1.82
CA THR A 497 -27.51 12.23 -2.11
C THR A 497 -27.55 10.74 -2.48
N ARG A 498 -28.74 10.12 -2.47
CA ARG A 498 -28.92 8.72 -2.89
C ARG A 498 -28.39 8.47 -4.30
N GLU A 499 -28.62 9.43 -5.19
CA GLU A 499 -28.20 9.37 -6.59
C GLU A 499 -26.67 9.44 -6.72
N GLN A 500 -26.03 10.30 -5.92
CA GLN A 500 -24.58 10.45 -5.89
C GLN A 500 -23.89 9.20 -5.32
N PHE A 501 -24.40 8.69 -4.19
CA PHE A 501 -23.94 7.44 -3.56
C PHE A 501 -24.04 6.26 -4.53
N ARG A 502 -25.22 6.08 -5.13
CA ARG A 502 -25.48 5.05 -6.13
C ARG A 502 -24.57 5.18 -7.34
N TYR A 503 -24.36 6.39 -7.84
CA TYR A 503 -23.51 6.62 -9.01
C TYR A 503 -22.05 6.26 -8.70
N LEU A 504 -21.52 6.63 -7.54
CA LEU A 504 -20.15 6.28 -7.13
C LEU A 504 -19.94 4.77 -7.02
N ILE A 505 -20.89 4.03 -6.44
CA ILE A 505 -20.82 2.56 -6.42
C ILE A 505 -20.80 2.01 -7.84
N ASN A 506 -21.74 2.43 -8.68
CA ASN A 506 -21.88 1.88 -10.03
C ASN A 506 -20.70 2.24 -10.94
N ILE A 507 -20.15 3.46 -10.85
CA ILE A 507 -18.99 3.83 -11.67
C ILE A 507 -17.76 3.00 -11.25
N ALA A 508 -17.57 2.74 -9.96
CA ALA A 508 -16.51 1.85 -9.49
C ALA A 508 -16.67 0.42 -10.05
N LEU A 509 -17.87 -0.15 -9.97
CA LEU A 509 -18.20 -1.47 -10.54
C LEU A 509 -18.00 -1.51 -12.07
N MET A 510 -18.39 -0.45 -12.78
CA MET A 510 -18.21 -0.32 -14.22
C MET A 510 -16.73 -0.39 -14.62
N TYR A 511 -15.85 0.14 -13.75
CA TYR A 511 -14.40 0.10 -13.90
C TYR A 511 -13.76 -1.19 -13.35
N GLY A 512 -14.56 -2.17 -12.92
CA GLY A 512 -14.11 -3.52 -12.56
C GLY A 512 -13.68 -3.70 -11.11
N VAL A 513 -14.02 -2.76 -10.21
CA VAL A 513 -13.79 -2.90 -8.76
C VAL A 513 -14.51 -4.14 -8.22
N LYS A 514 -13.88 -4.82 -7.24
CA LYS A 514 -14.36 -6.11 -6.72
C LYS A 514 -14.84 -6.06 -5.28
N ASN A 515 -14.61 -4.96 -4.55
CA ASN A 515 -15.12 -4.73 -3.21
C ASN A 515 -15.50 -3.24 -3.06
N ILE A 516 -16.56 -2.95 -2.32
CA ILE A 516 -16.98 -1.58 -2.02
C ILE A 516 -16.74 -1.32 -0.54
N GLU A 517 -16.02 -0.24 -0.24
CA GLU A 517 -15.79 0.19 1.13
C GLU A 517 -16.54 1.48 1.42
N LEU A 518 -17.30 1.51 2.50
CA LEU A 518 -18.08 2.66 2.93
C LEU A 518 -17.37 3.33 4.10
N MET A 519 -16.72 4.46 3.85
CA MET A 519 -16.00 5.21 4.87
C MET A 519 -16.86 6.32 5.48
N ASN A 520 -16.85 6.41 6.81
CA ASN A 520 -17.54 7.42 7.62
C ASN A 520 -19.08 7.39 7.55
N TYR A 521 -19.67 6.40 6.89
CA TYR A 521 -21.13 6.23 6.79
C TYR A 521 -21.80 5.77 8.09
N PHE A 522 -21.06 5.27 9.06
CA PHE A 522 -21.58 4.87 10.37
C PHE A 522 -20.95 5.68 11.51
N SER A 523 -20.44 6.88 11.25
CA SER A 523 -19.80 7.74 12.26
C SER A 523 -20.83 8.41 13.20
N GLY A 524 -20.54 8.43 14.50
CA GLY A 524 -21.49 8.79 15.55
C GLY A 524 -21.84 10.27 15.71
N ASP A 525 -21.26 11.21 14.98
CA ASP A 525 -21.26 12.64 15.33
C ASP A 525 -22.13 13.54 14.42
N ARG A 526 -23.44 13.24 14.31
CA ARG A 526 -24.56 14.11 13.84
C ARG A 526 -24.54 14.70 12.42
N VAL A 527 -23.54 14.43 11.59
CA VAL A 527 -23.53 14.89 10.19
C VAL A 527 -23.00 13.77 9.29
N GLY A 528 -23.93 13.13 8.56
CA GLY A 528 -23.68 12.34 7.36
C GLY A 528 -23.40 10.85 7.54
N GLY A 529 -24.43 10.02 7.54
CA GLY A 529 -24.29 8.56 7.54
C GLY A 529 -25.57 7.80 7.19
N LEU A 530 -25.44 6.47 7.03
CA LEU A 530 -26.52 5.48 6.94
C LEU A 530 -27.32 5.39 8.25
N ASP A 531 -26.74 5.90 9.34
CA ASP A 531 -27.35 5.90 10.66
C ASP A 531 -27.12 7.26 11.35
N ASP A 532 -28.14 7.77 12.04
CA ASP A 532 -28.10 9.04 12.77
C ASP A 532 -28.14 8.72 14.27
N GLN A 533 -27.03 8.20 14.84
CA GLN A 533 -26.97 7.74 16.23
C GLN A 533 -26.28 8.71 17.20
N TYR A 534 -26.61 10.00 17.18
CA TYR A 534 -26.29 10.85 18.35
C TYR A 534 -27.49 11.59 18.92
N ILE A 535 -28.36 10.83 19.57
CA ILE A 535 -28.94 11.29 20.84
C ILE A 535 -28.76 10.20 21.90
N SER A 536 -27.69 10.38 22.69
CA SER A 536 -27.50 10.04 24.12
C SER A 536 -27.49 8.59 24.60
N GLY A 537 -26.27 8.08 24.85
CA GLY A 537 -25.95 7.21 25.99
C GLY A 537 -26.58 5.81 26.05
N PRO A 538 -26.12 4.96 26.99
CA PRO A 538 -26.70 3.66 27.21
C PRO A 538 -28.15 3.83 27.68
N GLY A 539 -29.10 3.60 26.77
CA GLY A 539 -30.53 3.72 27.06
C GLY A 539 -31.39 4.41 25.99
N SER A 540 -30.81 5.01 24.93
CA SER A 540 -31.64 5.53 23.83
C SER A 540 -32.04 4.42 22.87
N THR A 541 -33.35 4.18 22.80
CA THR A 541 -33.94 3.22 21.88
C THR A 541 -34.29 3.89 20.55
N VAL A 542 -33.74 3.34 19.48
CA VAL A 542 -34.10 3.50 18.06
C VAL A 542 -33.23 4.49 17.28
N SER A 543 -32.13 3.94 16.72
CA SER A 543 -31.54 4.39 15.46
C SER A 543 -32.61 4.53 14.38
N GLN A 544 -32.69 5.70 13.76
CA GLN A 544 -33.54 5.91 12.58
C GLN A 544 -32.68 5.75 11.32
N PRO A 545 -32.92 4.71 10.51
CA PRO A 545 -32.16 4.52 9.28
C PRO A 545 -32.36 5.69 8.30
N THR A 546 -31.28 6.19 7.70
CA THR A 546 -31.36 7.34 6.79
C THR A 546 -31.78 6.92 5.37
N PRO A 547 -32.12 7.86 4.46
CA PRO A 547 -32.40 7.50 3.06
C PRO A 547 -31.27 6.73 2.37
N LEU A 548 -30.01 6.95 2.78
CA LEU A 548 -28.87 6.21 2.27
C LEU A 548 -28.86 4.76 2.80
N TYR A 549 -29.35 4.51 4.02
CA TYR A 549 -29.48 3.14 4.55
C TYR A 549 -30.39 2.30 3.66
N TYR A 550 -31.57 2.84 3.33
CA TYR A 550 -32.51 2.14 2.47
C TYR A 550 -31.96 2.01 1.04
N GLU A 551 -31.23 3.02 0.55
CA GLU A 551 -30.52 2.93 -0.72
C GLU A 551 -29.50 1.77 -0.72
N LEU A 552 -28.69 1.64 0.32
CA LEU A 552 -27.75 0.52 0.46
C LEU A 552 -28.50 -0.82 0.59
N LYS A 553 -29.38 -0.93 1.58
CA LYS A 553 -30.11 -2.15 1.94
C LYS A 553 -30.96 -2.69 0.78
N GLU A 554 -31.79 -1.84 0.20
CA GLU A 554 -32.85 -2.26 -0.71
C GLU A 554 -32.41 -2.21 -2.17
N ILE A 555 -31.45 -1.35 -2.51
CA ILE A 555 -31.08 -1.10 -3.92
C ILE A 555 -29.66 -1.57 -4.21
N ALA A 556 -28.65 -1.07 -3.51
CA ALA A 556 -27.25 -1.41 -3.80
C ALA A 556 -26.96 -2.88 -3.48
N ASN A 557 -27.29 -3.37 -2.28
CA ASN A 557 -26.99 -4.74 -1.87
C ASN A 557 -27.70 -5.80 -2.69
N ASN A 558 -28.94 -5.53 -3.09
CA ASN A 558 -29.65 -6.42 -4.00
C ASN A 558 -28.88 -6.62 -5.31
N ARG A 559 -28.08 -5.65 -5.75
CA ARG A 559 -27.18 -5.81 -6.90
C ARG A 559 -25.86 -6.44 -6.50
N LEU A 560 -25.21 -5.98 -5.44
CA LEU A 560 -23.88 -6.42 -5.02
C LEU A 560 -23.85 -7.90 -4.61
N HIS A 561 -24.92 -8.43 -4.00
CA HIS A 561 -24.95 -9.79 -3.44
C HIS A 561 -25.65 -10.83 -4.32
N LYS A 562 -26.53 -10.40 -5.23
CA LYS A 562 -27.26 -11.32 -6.11
C LYS A 562 -26.51 -11.53 -7.44
N GLU A 563 -27.17 -12.18 -8.38
CA GLU A 563 -26.60 -12.58 -9.68
C GLU A 563 -25.78 -11.47 -10.37
N TYR A 564 -26.21 -10.22 -10.29
CA TYR A 564 -25.46 -9.10 -10.86
C TYR A 564 -24.03 -8.99 -10.29
N GLY A 565 -23.89 -8.86 -8.97
CA GLY A 565 -22.60 -8.80 -8.31
C GLY A 565 -21.81 -10.10 -8.43
N LYS A 566 -22.49 -11.25 -8.40
CA LYS A 566 -21.85 -12.57 -8.62
C LYS A 566 -21.21 -12.70 -10.01
N ILE A 567 -21.87 -12.15 -11.03
CA ILE A 567 -21.34 -12.06 -12.39
C ILE A 567 -20.19 -11.05 -12.42
N LEU A 568 -20.40 -9.83 -11.91
CA LEU A 568 -19.36 -8.79 -11.88
C LEU A 568 -18.08 -9.26 -11.19
N LYS A 569 -18.18 -10.05 -10.12
CA LYS A 569 -17.03 -10.62 -9.41
C LYS A 569 -16.16 -11.47 -10.34
N LYS A 570 -16.76 -12.21 -11.28
CA LYS A 570 -16.11 -13.22 -12.14
C LYS A 570 -15.67 -12.71 -13.52
N ILE A 571 -16.10 -11.52 -13.94
CA ILE A 571 -15.76 -10.95 -15.27
C ILE A 571 -14.67 -9.88 -15.17
N ASN A 572 -13.89 -9.71 -16.23
CA ASN A 572 -12.84 -8.69 -16.32
C ASN A 572 -13.33 -7.52 -17.16
N GLN A 573 -13.08 -6.31 -16.68
CA GLN A 573 -13.39 -5.09 -17.42
C GLN A 573 -12.41 -4.94 -18.59
N THR A 574 -12.93 -4.55 -19.76
CA THR A 574 -12.15 -4.44 -21.00
C THR A 574 -12.11 -3.03 -21.56
N GLU A 575 -13.27 -2.38 -21.72
CA GLU A 575 -13.39 -1.05 -22.34
C GLU A 575 -14.41 -0.19 -21.61
N GLN A 576 -14.17 1.12 -21.59
CA GLN A 576 -14.99 2.08 -20.87
C GLN A 576 -15.06 3.38 -21.64
N PHE A 577 -16.26 3.95 -21.68
CA PHE A 577 -16.56 5.17 -22.39
C PHE A 577 -17.33 6.08 -21.45
N PHE A 578 -16.78 7.27 -21.22
CA PHE A 578 -17.37 8.27 -20.34
C PHE A 578 -18.01 9.38 -21.18
N ASP A 579 -19.17 9.86 -20.74
CA ASP A 579 -19.87 10.99 -21.36
C ASP A 579 -20.27 10.78 -22.83
N ILE A 580 -20.73 9.58 -23.15
CA ILE A 580 -21.19 9.24 -24.49
C ILE A 580 -22.42 10.08 -24.84
N ASN A 581 -22.38 10.73 -26.01
CA ASN A 581 -23.53 11.38 -26.60
C ASN A 581 -24.36 10.35 -27.37
N ILE A 582 -25.53 9.98 -26.85
CA ILE A 582 -26.44 9.02 -27.49
C ILE A 582 -26.87 9.38 -28.92
N ASN A 583 -26.77 10.66 -29.30
CA ASN A 583 -27.14 11.14 -30.62
C ASN A 583 -26.01 10.98 -31.65
N GLN A 584 -24.83 10.52 -31.24
CA GLN A 584 -23.76 10.19 -32.17
C GLN A 584 -23.77 8.69 -32.49
N PRO A 585 -23.57 8.29 -33.76
CA PRO A 585 -23.47 6.89 -34.12
C PRO A 585 -22.15 6.31 -33.58
N TYR A 586 -22.26 5.39 -32.63
CA TYR A 586 -21.14 4.54 -32.21
C TYR A 586 -21.38 3.12 -32.71
N ASN A 587 -20.35 2.46 -33.23
CA ASN A 587 -20.44 1.10 -33.81
C ASN A 587 -21.05 0.07 -32.84
N PHE A 588 -20.91 0.28 -31.53
CA PHE A 588 -21.48 -0.57 -30.48
C PHE A 588 -22.91 -0.19 -30.06
N ILE A 589 -23.34 1.06 -30.27
CA ILE A 589 -24.70 1.53 -29.95
C ILE A 589 -25.72 0.99 -30.96
N ASN A 590 -25.32 0.71 -32.21
CA ASN A 590 -26.18 0.02 -33.17
C ASN A 590 -26.66 -1.37 -32.70
N ARG A 591 -26.01 -1.98 -31.69
CA ARG A 591 -26.44 -3.23 -31.04
C ARG A 591 -27.37 -3.03 -29.84
N ILE A 592 -27.43 -1.83 -29.26
CA ILE A 592 -28.38 -1.50 -28.20
C ILE A 592 -29.65 -1.00 -28.90
N TRP A 593 -30.60 -1.91 -29.13
CA TRP A 593 -31.90 -1.55 -29.66
C TRP A 593 -32.57 -0.58 -28.69
N PHE A 594 -32.60 0.71 -29.04
CA PHE A 594 -33.40 1.68 -28.31
C PHE A 594 -34.86 1.27 -28.46
N ALA A 595 -35.46 0.79 -27.38
CA ALA A 595 -36.91 0.80 -27.25
C ALA A 595 -37.34 2.25 -27.52
N ASN A 596 -38.18 2.46 -28.53
CA ASN A 596 -38.75 3.75 -28.93
C ASN A 596 -39.21 4.56 -27.70
N THR A 597 -38.33 5.40 -27.15
CA THR A 597 -38.73 6.42 -26.19
C THR A 597 -39.10 7.64 -27.00
N THR A 598 -40.40 7.83 -27.22
CA THR A 598 -40.99 9.01 -27.87
C THR A 598 -40.83 10.30 -27.06
N THR A 599 -40.20 10.24 -25.90
CA THR A 599 -39.78 11.40 -25.13
C THR A 599 -38.46 11.93 -25.69
N THR A 600 -38.49 13.12 -26.27
CA THR A 600 -37.33 13.99 -26.49
C THR A 600 -36.52 14.07 -25.20
N ILE A 601 -35.47 13.24 -25.07
CA ILE A 601 -34.52 13.34 -23.97
C ILE A 601 -33.78 14.66 -24.21
N PRO A 602 -33.83 15.64 -23.29
CA PRO A 602 -33.14 16.90 -23.47
C PRO A 602 -31.66 16.67 -23.78
N GLU A 603 -31.18 17.37 -24.81
CA GLU A 603 -29.81 17.40 -25.27
C GLU A 603 -28.84 17.54 -24.06
N LYS A 604 -27.82 16.68 -24.01
CA LYS A 604 -26.76 16.60 -22.96
C LYS A 604 -27.05 15.77 -21.70
N LYS A 605 -27.65 14.59 -21.81
CA LYS A 605 -27.54 13.57 -20.75
C LYS A 605 -26.47 12.55 -21.14
N GLY A 606 -25.23 12.79 -20.70
CA GLY A 606 -24.11 11.87 -20.91
C GLY A 606 -24.39 10.51 -20.29
N LEU A 607 -24.17 9.44 -21.06
CA LEU A 607 -24.17 8.07 -20.58
C LEU A 607 -22.73 7.60 -20.40
N ASP A 608 -22.50 6.75 -19.40
CA ASP A 608 -21.26 6.01 -19.27
C ASP A 608 -21.50 4.54 -19.59
N LEU A 609 -20.53 3.92 -20.24
CA LEU A 609 -20.62 2.55 -20.73
C LEU A 609 -19.34 1.80 -20.36
N GLY A 610 -19.51 0.62 -19.76
CA GLY A 610 -18.42 -0.32 -19.51
C GLY A 610 -18.67 -1.65 -20.22
N PHE A 611 -17.61 -2.26 -20.72
CA PHE A 611 -17.60 -3.58 -21.33
C PHE A 611 -16.74 -4.54 -20.52
N PHE A 612 -17.12 -5.81 -20.55
CA PHE A 612 -16.45 -6.87 -19.79
C PHE A 612 -16.42 -8.17 -20.58
N ASN A 613 -15.52 -9.07 -20.19
CA ASN A 613 -15.46 -10.43 -20.70
C ASN A 613 -15.34 -11.47 -19.57
N ARG A 614 -15.71 -12.72 -19.86
CA ARG A 614 -15.55 -13.86 -18.93
C ARG A 614 -14.54 -14.91 -19.40
N GLY A 615 -13.73 -14.59 -20.41
CA GLY A 615 -13.11 -15.62 -21.25
C GLY A 615 -14.17 -16.36 -22.08
N ASN A 616 -13.75 -17.10 -23.12
CA ASN A 616 -14.65 -17.89 -23.98
C ASN A 616 -15.70 -17.09 -24.79
N ASN A 617 -15.35 -15.89 -25.26
CA ASN A 617 -16.19 -15.02 -26.11
C ASN A 617 -17.48 -14.48 -25.46
N GLU A 618 -17.75 -14.72 -24.18
CA GLU A 618 -18.85 -14.08 -23.46
C GLU A 618 -18.51 -12.61 -23.19
N GLN A 619 -19.35 -11.70 -23.72
CA GLN A 619 -19.23 -10.25 -23.57
C GLN A 619 -20.41 -9.70 -22.76
N TYR A 620 -20.11 -8.82 -21.82
CA TYR A 620 -21.10 -8.12 -21.00
C TYR A 620 -20.91 -6.61 -21.18
N PHE A 621 -21.97 -5.85 -20.93
CA PHE A 621 -21.88 -4.40 -20.85
C PHE A 621 -22.70 -3.86 -19.68
N MET A 622 -22.32 -2.68 -19.21
CA MET A 622 -22.99 -1.93 -18.15
C MET A 622 -23.22 -0.51 -18.64
N LEU A 623 -24.48 -0.08 -18.67
CA LEU A 623 -24.88 1.27 -19.03
C LEU A 623 -25.26 2.04 -17.77
N LEU A 624 -24.70 3.24 -17.62
CA LEU A 624 -24.94 4.15 -16.52
C LEU A 624 -25.41 5.50 -17.01
N LYS A 625 -26.47 6.02 -16.40
CA LYS A 625 -26.97 7.36 -16.66
C LYS A 625 -26.43 8.35 -15.62
N LYS A 626 -25.79 9.44 -16.08
CA LYS A 626 -25.36 10.53 -15.19
C LYS A 626 -26.58 11.34 -14.72
N TRP A 627 -26.66 11.62 -13.42
CA TRP A 627 -27.73 12.42 -12.84
C TRP A 627 -27.22 13.42 -11.79
N TRP A 628 -26.15 14.15 -12.10
CA TRP A 628 -25.58 15.15 -11.18
C TRP A 628 -26.22 16.54 -11.27
N TYR A 629 -27.36 16.71 -11.97
CA TYR A 629 -28.09 17.99 -11.94
C TYR A 629 -29.33 17.87 -11.06
N ILE A 630 -29.22 18.39 -9.84
CA ILE A 630 -30.37 18.79 -9.04
C ILE A 630 -31.10 19.91 -9.81
N VAL A 631 -32.28 19.61 -10.34
CA VAL A 631 -33.29 20.64 -10.58
C VAL A 631 -34.45 20.28 -9.67
N TYR A 632 -34.81 21.20 -8.77
CA TYR A 632 -36.00 21.09 -7.92
C TYR A 632 -37.22 20.67 -8.75
N PRO A 633 -38.11 19.80 -8.24
CA PRO A 633 -39.16 19.23 -9.04
C PRO A 633 -40.23 20.28 -9.37
N GLN A 634 -40.60 20.39 -10.65
CA GLN A 634 -42.00 20.55 -11.01
C GLN A 634 -42.49 19.26 -11.65
N ASN A 635 -43.35 18.58 -10.90
CA ASN A 635 -44.33 17.56 -11.30
C ASN A 635 -44.17 16.93 -12.68
N LYS A 636 -43.79 15.64 -12.72
CA LYS A 636 -44.57 14.58 -13.38
C LYS A 636 -43.97 13.20 -13.14
N THR A 637 -44.88 12.28 -12.85
CA THR A 637 -44.68 10.84 -12.69
C THR A 637 -44.33 10.20 -14.03
N GLU A 638 -43.21 9.49 -14.14
CA GLU A 638 -43.03 8.47 -15.18
C GLU A 638 -42.36 7.21 -14.60
N LYS A 639 -43.07 6.09 -14.75
CA LYS A 639 -42.57 4.74 -14.51
C LYS A 639 -41.81 4.26 -15.74
N ILE A 640 -40.57 3.81 -15.59
CA ILE A 640 -39.89 2.94 -16.55
C ILE A 640 -39.24 1.76 -15.78
N LEU A 641 -39.69 0.55 -16.10
CA LEU A 641 -39.03 -0.76 -15.87
C LEU A 641 -38.64 -1.23 -17.30
N ASN A 642 -37.51 -1.84 -17.65
CA ASN A 642 -36.61 -2.74 -16.94
C ASN A 642 -35.28 -2.87 -17.73
N LEU A 643 -34.23 -3.36 -17.06
CA LEU A 643 -32.93 -3.87 -17.57
C LEU A 643 -31.85 -2.85 -18.00
N MET A 644 -31.90 -1.65 -17.43
CA MET A 644 -30.82 -0.66 -17.41
C MET A 644 -30.90 0.05 -16.04
N TRP A 645 -29.81 0.66 -15.58
CA TRP A 645 -29.95 1.73 -14.59
C TRP A 645 -30.50 2.98 -15.27
#